data_AF-A0A561XV02-F1
#
_entry.id   AF-A0A561XV02-F1
#
_cell.length_a   1.000
_cell.length_b   1.000
_cell.length_c   1.000
_cell.angle_alpha   90.00
_cell.angle_beta   90.00
_cell.angle_gamma   90.00
#
_symmetry.space_group_name_H-M   'P 1'
#
loop_
_entity.id
_entity.type
_entity.pdbx_description
1 polymer ?
#
loop_
_entity_poly.entity_id
_entity_poly.type
_entity_poly.pdbx_seq_one_letter_code
_entity_poly.pdbx_strand_id
1 'polypeptide(L)'
;MPHARQRQRWLSLAAGVLALLLVGAATLSRTWHALEFKTFDVLTALAAPHRTTVPVVILAIDEPTFQELQQTWPFPRSVHAALLERLRADGALAVGLDIVFADPTTEAEDAALDRTMAQVGQGLPVVLASTREKIDSANAALWMDIQPLQRFLDAGADAGDAGVEPDDDFVVRRAPVAREGFALRLAQRATEARGQTPALHHFDWIGYRGPRGTFDTRSYYQALEPGLLPAGFFKGKIVLVGRSARTATELAHSQADLFNSPFGTAGGERLFPGVELQATLLDNYLTGGGLRSVSDAWTLVITVLLLPVLLGASRRLHPAGAAALTAALVVAMGAVSWGLFAGPRLWWPPLLPAAAAVAIYGAAALVGYAVVRQRARQTRAMFAQYVPPAVVSRLIAQPELMRLGGEAREVTLMFTDLANFTTLSEQLSAEQTVEVLTGYFNAMTPIVHATGGTVDKFIGDAVMAFWGAPLDDPRHAEHAVAAAIAMQQAMQALVADLRARGLPPIHMRIGLHTGRVVVGNVGSDQRFSYTAIGDAVNLAARLEGANKAFGTGILLSAATAAQLPPTVALRALDDVIVKGKTEPVRVFTPCEDAAVRDASLAALNAFHARDWAGAEAQLATVLERLPGDPAATRLLARVNEARGLPADAPWQAAVALDKL
;
A
#
# COMPACT_ATOMS: atom_id res chain seq x y z
N MET A 1 -8.35 -4.34 -28.01
CA MET A 1 -7.83 -4.95 -26.75
C MET A 1 -6.32 -5.28 -26.67
N PRO A 2 -5.53 -5.48 -27.76
CA PRO A 2 -4.10 -5.87 -27.62
C PRO A 2 -3.20 -4.77 -27.05
N HIS A 3 -3.45 -3.50 -27.37
CA HIS A 3 -2.68 -2.36 -26.85
C HIS A 3 -2.71 -2.21 -25.32
N ALA A 4 -3.84 -2.54 -24.67
CA ALA A 4 -3.95 -2.46 -23.21
C ALA A 4 -3.11 -3.53 -22.49
N ARG A 5 -3.08 -4.75 -23.04
CA ARG A 5 -2.23 -5.83 -22.51
C ARG A 5 -0.75 -5.53 -22.74
N GLN A 6 -0.39 -4.94 -23.89
CA GLN A 6 0.98 -4.53 -24.19
C GLN A 6 1.46 -3.41 -23.26
N ARG A 7 0.62 -2.38 -23.03
CA ARG A 7 0.93 -1.29 -22.09
C ARG A 7 1.15 -1.79 -20.66
N GLN A 8 0.30 -2.71 -20.18
CA GLN A 8 0.47 -3.34 -18.86
C GLN A 8 1.79 -4.12 -18.75
N ARG A 9 2.22 -4.79 -19.82
CA ARG A 9 3.51 -5.53 -19.84
C ARG A 9 4.69 -4.60 -19.67
N TRP A 10 4.71 -3.48 -20.42
CA TRP A 10 5.76 -2.47 -20.32
C TRP A 10 5.79 -1.79 -18.96
N LEU A 11 4.62 -1.44 -18.41
CA LEU A 11 4.52 -0.85 -17.06
C LEU A 11 5.06 -1.81 -15.99
N SER A 12 4.73 -3.10 -16.07
CA SER A 12 5.24 -4.09 -15.10
C SER A 12 6.75 -4.29 -15.22
N LEU A 13 7.27 -4.27 -16.46
CA LEU A 13 8.71 -4.36 -16.70
C LEU A 13 9.44 -3.13 -16.15
N ALA A 14 8.97 -1.92 -16.47
CA ALA A 14 9.54 -0.67 -15.98
C ALA A 14 9.50 -0.60 -14.45
N ALA A 15 8.38 -1.00 -13.83
CA ALA A 15 8.27 -1.05 -12.37
C ALA A 15 9.22 -2.10 -11.76
N GLY A 16 9.38 -3.26 -12.38
CA GLY A 16 10.34 -4.29 -11.94
C GLY A 16 11.80 -3.84 -12.05
N VAL A 17 12.17 -3.16 -13.15
CA VAL A 17 13.51 -2.58 -13.32
C VAL A 17 13.76 -1.48 -12.31
N LEU A 18 12.79 -0.59 -12.09
CA LEU A 18 12.90 0.45 -11.05
C LEU A 18 13.05 -0.19 -9.66
N ALA A 19 12.30 -1.24 -9.35
CA ALA A 19 12.43 -1.96 -8.09
C ALA A 19 13.84 -2.55 -7.91
N LEU A 20 14.43 -3.14 -8.95
CA LEU A 20 15.81 -3.61 -8.93
C LEU A 20 16.81 -2.47 -8.72
N LEU A 21 16.64 -1.33 -9.39
CA LEU A 21 17.51 -0.16 -9.20
C LEU A 21 17.42 0.39 -7.78
N LEU A 22 16.23 0.39 -7.17
CA LEU A 22 16.04 0.83 -5.79
C LEU A 22 16.68 -0.14 -4.79
N VAL A 23 16.55 -1.45 -5.01
CA VAL A 23 17.26 -2.46 -4.20
C VAL A 23 18.77 -2.33 -4.38
N GLY A 24 19.25 -2.13 -5.61
CA GLY A 24 20.66 -1.87 -5.90
C GLY A 24 21.18 -0.59 -5.23
N ALA A 25 20.40 0.48 -5.22
CA ALA A 25 20.75 1.71 -4.51
C ALA A 25 20.80 1.48 -2.98
N ALA A 26 19.92 0.63 -2.44
CA ALA A 26 19.93 0.27 -1.03
C ALA A 26 21.23 -0.43 -0.62
N THR A 27 21.92 -1.16 -1.51
CA THR A 27 23.20 -1.81 -1.19
C THR A 27 24.33 -0.83 -0.92
N LEU A 28 24.17 0.45 -1.27
CA LEU A 28 25.13 1.52 -0.95
C LEU A 28 24.98 2.06 0.49
N SER A 29 23.95 1.61 1.21
CA SER A 29 23.66 2.07 2.57
C SER A 29 24.36 1.23 3.63
N ARG A 30 24.80 1.87 4.73
CA ARG A 30 25.31 1.16 5.91
C ARG A 30 24.28 0.19 6.50
N THR A 31 23.00 0.55 6.43
CA THR A 31 21.90 -0.30 6.92
C THR A 31 21.80 -1.63 6.16
N TRP A 32 22.11 -1.63 4.86
CA TRP A 32 22.13 -2.85 4.07
C TRP A 32 23.26 -3.79 4.49
N HIS A 33 24.48 -3.26 4.59
CA HIS A 33 25.62 -4.05 5.06
C HIS A 33 25.40 -4.60 6.48
N ALA A 34 24.80 -3.84 7.39
CA ALA A 34 24.44 -4.31 8.72
C ALA A 34 23.45 -5.50 8.69
N LEU A 35 22.48 -5.51 7.76
CA LEU A 35 21.56 -6.65 7.59
C LEU A 35 22.26 -7.86 6.98
N GLU A 36 23.13 -7.64 6.00
CA GLU A 36 23.91 -8.70 5.36
C GLU A 36 24.87 -9.36 6.37
N PHE A 37 25.57 -8.59 7.18
CA PHE A 37 26.43 -9.12 8.25
C PHE A 37 25.65 -9.90 9.32
N LYS A 38 24.43 -9.49 9.65
CA LYS A 38 23.56 -10.31 10.50
C LYS A 38 23.21 -11.66 9.87
N THR A 39 23.02 -11.72 8.55
CA THR A 39 22.82 -13.01 7.88
C THR A 39 24.07 -13.88 7.97
N PHE A 40 25.27 -13.31 7.83
CA PHE A 40 26.54 -14.01 8.06
C PHE A 40 26.65 -14.55 9.49
N ASP A 41 26.32 -13.73 10.50
CA ASP A 41 26.38 -14.11 11.91
C ASP A 41 25.45 -15.27 12.25
N VAL A 42 24.21 -15.22 11.74
CA VAL A 42 23.23 -16.31 11.93
C VAL A 42 23.75 -17.60 11.31
N LEU A 43 24.29 -17.56 10.09
CA LEU A 43 24.83 -18.74 9.43
C LEU A 43 26.09 -19.25 10.13
N THR A 44 26.92 -18.35 10.68
CA THR A 44 28.07 -18.70 11.52
C THR A 44 27.63 -19.43 12.79
N ALA A 45 26.66 -18.87 13.51
CA ALA A 45 26.15 -19.44 14.75
C ALA A 45 25.53 -20.83 14.54
N LEU A 46 24.83 -21.02 13.42
CA LEU A 46 24.23 -22.30 13.08
C LEU A 46 25.26 -23.33 12.58
N ALA A 47 26.27 -22.91 11.80
CA ALA A 47 27.21 -23.83 11.12
C ALA A 47 28.49 -24.13 11.90
N ALA A 48 28.72 -23.43 13.02
CA ALA A 48 29.91 -23.62 13.82
C ALA A 48 30.00 -25.07 14.35
N PRO A 49 31.17 -25.73 14.25
CA PRO A 49 31.34 -27.11 14.71
C PRO A 49 31.32 -27.27 16.24
N HIS A 50 31.45 -26.17 17.01
CA HIS A 50 31.59 -26.13 18.46
C HIS A 50 32.78 -26.95 19.01
N ARG A 51 33.81 -27.15 18.18
CA ARG A 51 35.05 -27.83 18.54
C ARG A 51 36.15 -27.46 17.55
N THR A 52 37.40 -27.52 18.03
CA THR A 52 38.59 -27.47 17.16
C THR A 52 39.19 -28.87 17.01
N THR A 53 39.84 -29.12 15.87
CA THR A 53 40.61 -30.34 15.61
C THR A 53 42.12 -30.11 15.67
N VAL A 54 42.56 -28.86 15.84
CA VAL A 54 43.98 -28.55 16.00
C VAL A 54 44.38 -28.58 17.48
N PRO A 55 45.59 -29.07 17.82
CA PRO A 55 46.05 -29.13 19.21
C PRO A 55 46.54 -27.75 19.66
N VAL A 56 45.64 -26.76 19.69
CA VAL A 56 45.91 -25.40 20.18
C VAL A 56 45.44 -25.29 21.62
N VAL A 57 46.26 -24.68 22.46
CA VAL A 57 45.92 -24.31 23.83
C VAL A 57 46.19 -22.83 24.05
N ILE A 58 45.27 -22.15 24.70
CA ILE A 58 45.38 -20.73 25.04
C ILE A 58 45.82 -20.62 26.50
N LEU A 59 46.88 -19.86 26.74
CA LEU A 59 47.29 -19.37 28.06
C LEU A 59 46.78 -17.94 28.21
N ALA A 60 45.65 -17.80 28.88
CA ALA A 60 44.96 -16.55 29.10
C ALA A 60 45.64 -15.75 30.22
N ILE A 61 46.08 -14.54 29.91
CA ILE A 61 46.40 -13.52 30.90
C ILE A 61 45.06 -12.94 31.36
N ASP A 62 44.57 -13.51 32.45
CA ASP A 62 43.25 -13.30 33.02
C ASP A 62 43.33 -12.82 34.47
N GLU A 63 42.18 -12.53 35.07
CA GLU A 63 42.09 -12.06 36.45
C GLU A 63 42.79 -13.00 37.47
N PRO A 64 42.58 -14.34 37.44
CA PRO A 64 43.36 -15.27 38.25
C PRO A 64 44.88 -15.13 38.10
N THR A 65 45.38 -14.89 36.88
CA THR A 65 46.82 -14.70 36.65
C THR A 65 47.38 -13.51 37.41
N PHE A 66 46.67 -12.37 37.43
CA PHE A 66 47.10 -11.20 38.19
C PHE A 66 47.07 -11.44 39.70
N GLN A 67 46.05 -12.18 40.17
CA GLN A 67 45.88 -12.49 41.59
C GLN A 67 46.98 -13.41 42.13
N GLU A 68 47.32 -14.46 41.38
CA GLU A 68 48.32 -15.44 41.81
C GLU A 68 49.76 -14.93 41.63
N LEU A 69 50.07 -14.26 40.51
CA LEU A 69 51.41 -13.74 40.29
C LEU A 69 51.72 -12.48 41.12
N GLN A 70 50.69 -11.76 41.59
CA GLN A 70 50.83 -10.49 42.31
C GLN A 70 51.69 -9.45 41.56
N GLN A 71 51.61 -9.46 40.23
CA GLN A 71 52.33 -8.54 39.33
C GLN A 71 51.34 -7.62 38.61
N THR A 72 51.77 -6.41 38.25
CA THR A 72 51.00 -5.51 37.38
C THR A 72 51.37 -5.70 35.92
N TRP A 73 50.45 -5.37 35.00
CA TRP A 73 50.77 -5.32 33.57
C TRP A 73 51.61 -4.08 33.23
N PRO A 74 52.60 -4.16 32.31
CA PRO A 74 53.14 -5.37 31.68
C PRO A 74 53.98 -6.21 32.64
N PHE A 75 53.92 -7.54 32.50
CA PHE A 75 54.72 -8.44 33.33
C PHE A 75 56.23 -8.33 33.01
N PRO A 76 57.10 -8.60 34.01
CA PRO A 76 58.55 -8.66 33.78
C PRO A 76 58.90 -9.69 32.69
N ARG A 77 59.94 -9.40 31.92
CA ARG A 77 60.42 -10.25 30.81
C ARG A 77 60.93 -11.60 31.31
N SER A 78 61.45 -11.64 32.53
CA SER A 78 61.84 -12.86 33.25
C SER A 78 60.67 -13.82 33.47
N VAL A 79 59.44 -13.33 33.62
CA VAL A 79 58.23 -14.18 33.74
C VAL A 79 57.91 -14.86 32.41
N HIS A 80 58.00 -14.11 31.30
CA HIS A 80 57.84 -14.67 29.95
C HIS A 80 58.97 -15.65 29.60
N ALA A 81 60.20 -15.39 30.05
CA ALA A 81 61.32 -16.31 29.89
C ALA A 81 61.06 -17.65 30.61
N ALA A 82 60.66 -17.62 31.88
CA ALA A 82 60.32 -18.82 32.65
C ALA A 82 59.19 -19.63 32.00
N LEU A 83 58.20 -18.95 31.41
CA LEU A 83 57.16 -19.62 30.64
C LEU A 83 57.74 -20.37 29.43
N LEU A 84 58.58 -19.71 28.62
CA LEU A 84 59.17 -20.32 27.42
C LEU A 84 60.03 -21.55 27.77
N GLU A 85 60.82 -21.48 28.85
CA GLU A 85 61.60 -22.62 29.35
C GLU A 85 60.69 -23.80 29.72
N ARG A 86 59.60 -23.52 30.45
CA ARG A 86 58.64 -24.54 30.87
C ARG A 86 57.92 -25.18 29.68
N LEU A 87 57.48 -24.38 28.70
CA LEU A 87 56.84 -24.86 27.48
C LEU A 87 57.81 -25.72 26.63
N ARG A 88 59.08 -25.31 26.54
CA ARG A 88 60.13 -26.08 25.85
C ARG A 88 60.39 -27.42 26.53
N ALA A 89 60.47 -27.42 27.86
CA ALA A 89 60.71 -28.61 28.67
C ALA A 89 59.54 -29.61 28.59
N ASP A 90 58.30 -29.12 28.53
CA ASP A 90 57.09 -29.95 28.42
C ASP A 90 56.81 -30.44 26.99
N GLY A 91 57.54 -29.92 26.00
CA GLY A 91 57.51 -30.37 24.60
C GLY A 91 56.48 -29.66 23.72
N ALA A 92 56.17 -28.39 23.98
CA ALA A 92 55.36 -27.56 23.10
C ALA A 92 55.88 -27.57 21.66
N LEU A 93 54.96 -27.48 20.69
CA LEU A 93 55.31 -27.50 19.26
C LEU A 93 55.76 -26.12 18.75
N ALA A 94 55.06 -25.07 19.17
CA ALA A 94 55.33 -23.68 18.84
C ALA A 94 54.62 -22.78 19.86
N VAL A 95 55.14 -21.57 20.06
CA VAL A 95 54.53 -20.56 20.95
C VAL A 95 54.28 -19.28 20.17
N GLY A 96 53.05 -18.78 20.26
CA GLY A 96 52.71 -17.41 19.89
C GLY A 96 52.50 -16.57 21.13
N LEU A 97 53.25 -15.49 21.28
CA LEU A 97 53.02 -14.46 22.29
C LEU A 97 52.26 -13.30 21.64
N ASP A 98 50.97 -13.23 21.91
CA ASP A 98 50.08 -12.13 21.52
C ASP A 98 50.30 -10.92 22.44
N ILE A 99 51.55 -10.45 22.47
CA ILE A 99 52.08 -9.39 23.30
C ILE A 99 53.11 -8.63 22.46
N VAL A 100 52.92 -7.32 22.31
CA VAL A 100 53.82 -6.47 21.54
C VAL A 100 54.96 -6.00 22.44
N PHE A 101 56.16 -6.52 22.19
CA PHE A 101 57.37 -6.21 22.95
C PHE A 101 58.19 -5.09 22.29
N ALA A 102 57.59 -3.92 22.06
CA ALA A 102 58.20 -2.84 21.29
C ALA A 102 59.14 -1.94 22.10
N ASP A 103 58.82 -1.71 23.38
CA ASP A 103 59.60 -0.80 24.23
C ASP A 103 60.65 -1.54 25.06
N PRO A 104 61.88 -1.01 25.16
CA PRO A 104 62.91 -1.53 26.05
C PRO A 104 62.52 -1.33 27.51
N THR A 105 62.92 -2.28 28.36
CA THR A 105 62.69 -2.22 29.81
C THR A 105 64.00 -1.98 30.56
N THR A 106 64.37 -2.88 31.48
CA THR A 106 65.72 -2.87 32.07
C THR A 106 66.58 -3.86 31.31
N GLU A 107 67.89 -3.59 31.20
CA GLU A 107 68.79 -4.49 30.49
C GLU A 107 68.78 -5.91 31.07
N ALA A 108 68.63 -6.06 32.38
CA ALA A 108 68.54 -7.37 33.03
C ALA A 108 67.28 -8.16 32.59
N GLU A 109 66.14 -7.48 32.45
CA GLU A 109 64.88 -8.08 32.04
C GLU A 109 64.87 -8.41 30.54
N ASP A 110 65.24 -7.46 29.69
CA ASP A 110 65.32 -7.69 28.24
C ASP A 110 66.36 -8.78 27.91
N ALA A 111 67.51 -8.79 28.61
CA ALA A 111 68.53 -9.83 28.47
C ALA A 111 68.10 -11.19 29.03
N ALA A 112 67.11 -11.26 29.92
CA ALA A 112 66.58 -12.54 30.40
C ALA A 112 65.75 -13.21 29.30
N LEU A 113 64.91 -12.44 28.60
CA LEU A 113 64.05 -12.96 27.55
C LEU A 113 64.81 -13.26 26.25
N ASP A 114 65.74 -12.41 25.81
CA ASP A 114 66.50 -12.65 24.58
C ASP A 114 67.41 -13.90 24.69
N ARG A 115 68.11 -14.09 25.82
CA ARG A 115 68.91 -15.30 26.08
C ARG A 115 68.05 -16.55 26.09
N THR A 116 66.87 -16.47 26.70
CA THR A 116 65.93 -17.58 26.74
C THR A 116 65.44 -17.93 25.34
N MET A 117 65.03 -16.94 24.54
CA MET A 117 64.63 -17.13 23.14
C MET A 117 65.74 -17.79 22.32
N ALA A 118 66.99 -17.33 22.47
CA ALA A 118 68.15 -17.94 21.80
C ALA A 118 68.39 -19.39 22.22
N GLN A 119 68.16 -19.74 23.49
CA GLN A 119 68.32 -21.09 24.02
C GLN A 119 67.18 -22.03 23.60
N VAL A 120 65.92 -21.60 23.72
CA VAL A 120 64.75 -22.45 23.39
C VAL A 120 64.46 -22.51 21.90
N GLY A 121 64.80 -21.45 21.15
CA GLY A 121 64.47 -21.25 19.74
C GLY A 121 64.98 -22.34 18.80
N GLN A 122 66.05 -23.06 19.19
CA GLN A 122 66.55 -24.22 18.43
C GLN A 122 65.61 -25.44 18.46
N GLY A 123 64.57 -25.44 19.30
CA GLY A 123 63.58 -26.53 19.34
C GLY A 123 62.16 -26.12 19.75
N LEU A 124 61.89 -24.84 19.89
CA LEU A 124 60.56 -24.28 20.09
C LEU A 124 60.47 -22.95 19.32
N PRO A 125 59.82 -22.91 18.15
CA PRO A 125 59.60 -21.67 17.44
C PRO A 125 58.76 -20.71 18.28
N VAL A 126 59.22 -19.46 18.37
CA VAL A 126 58.53 -18.38 19.09
C VAL A 126 58.14 -17.31 18.09
N VAL A 127 56.85 -16.97 18.04
CA VAL A 127 56.30 -15.87 17.24
C VAL A 127 55.77 -14.81 18.18
N LEU A 128 56.16 -13.56 17.94
CA LEU A 128 55.76 -12.38 18.70
C LEU A 128 54.74 -11.57 17.91
N ALA A 129 53.76 -10.98 18.59
CA ALA A 129 52.85 -10.03 17.96
C ALA A 129 53.57 -8.72 17.61
N SER A 130 53.31 -8.24 16.40
CA SER A 130 53.45 -6.84 16.01
C SER A 130 52.06 -6.25 15.79
N THR A 131 51.97 -4.92 15.70
CA THR A 131 50.70 -4.24 15.42
C THR A 131 50.91 -3.05 14.49
N ARG A 132 49.87 -2.61 13.79
CA ARG A 132 49.85 -1.34 13.07
C ARG A 132 49.05 -0.31 13.82
N GLU A 133 49.70 0.78 14.18
CA GLU A 133 49.02 1.94 14.74
C GLU A 133 48.85 3.04 13.70
N LYS A 134 47.64 3.61 13.68
CA LYS A 134 47.32 4.78 12.88
C LYS A 134 47.54 6.02 13.73
N ILE A 135 48.56 6.79 13.39
CA ILE A 135 48.85 8.09 13.99
C ILE A 135 48.13 9.15 13.17
N ASP A 136 47.00 9.64 13.70
CA ASP A 136 46.28 10.76 13.12
C ASP A 136 46.93 12.08 13.55
N SER A 137 47.55 12.77 12.59
CA SER A 137 48.08 14.13 12.71
C SER A 137 47.12 15.14 12.09
N ALA A 138 47.24 16.42 12.44
CA ALA A 138 46.36 17.48 11.93
C ALA A 138 46.22 17.52 10.39
N ASN A 139 47.23 17.05 9.65
CA ASN A 139 47.28 17.11 8.19
C ASN A 139 47.44 15.74 7.50
N ALA A 140 47.60 14.63 8.24
CA ALA A 140 47.84 13.31 7.65
C ALA A 140 47.54 12.16 8.63
N ALA A 141 47.15 11.02 8.09
CA ALA A 141 47.12 9.74 8.79
C ALA A 141 48.37 8.94 8.40
N LEU A 142 49.23 8.61 9.36
CA LEU A 142 50.38 7.73 9.13
C LEU A 142 50.10 6.36 9.76
N TRP A 143 50.28 5.29 9.00
CA TRP A 143 50.30 3.94 9.54
C TRP A 143 51.74 3.58 9.91
N MET A 144 51.96 3.18 11.16
CA MET A 144 53.26 2.77 11.67
C MET A 144 53.20 1.31 12.12
N ASP A 145 54.09 0.49 11.59
CA ASP A 145 54.30 -0.88 12.06
C ASP A 145 55.11 -0.84 13.37
N ILE A 146 54.49 -1.27 14.45
CA ILE A 146 55.13 -1.44 15.76
C ILE A 146 55.63 -2.87 15.84
N GLN A 147 56.93 -3.05 15.66
CA GLN A 147 57.60 -4.34 15.73
C GLN A 147 58.14 -4.63 17.14
N PRO A 148 58.31 -5.91 17.51
CA PRO A 148 59.09 -6.28 18.68
C PRO A 148 60.52 -5.73 18.62
N LEU A 149 61.16 -5.54 19.77
CA LEU A 149 62.56 -5.13 19.83
C LEU A 149 63.44 -6.05 18.97
N GLN A 150 64.32 -5.44 18.18
CA GLN A 150 65.21 -6.14 17.25
C GLN A 150 66.02 -7.25 17.93
N ARG A 151 66.43 -7.05 19.19
CA ARG A 151 67.18 -8.05 19.97
C ARG A 151 66.45 -9.39 20.14
N PHE A 152 65.11 -9.39 20.18
CA PHE A 152 64.34 -10.62 20.27
C PHE A 152 64.27 -11.34 18.91
N LEU A 153 64.20 -10.57 17.82
CA LEU A 153 64.26 -11.10 16.46
C LEU A 153 65.64 -11.71 16.17
N ASP A 154 66.70 -11.00 16.57
CA ASP A 154 68.08 -11.48 16.46
C ASP A 154 68.34 -12.74 17.31
N ALA A 155 67.61 -12.89 18.42
CA ALA A 155 67.61 -14.09 19.26
C ALA A 155 66.83 -15.28 18.65
N GLY A 156 66.24 -15.11 17.46
CA GLY A 156 65.58 -16.17 16.71
C GLY A 156 64.05 -16.21 16.83
N ALA A 157 63.43 -15.20 17.45
CA ALA A 157 61.97 -15.04 17.38
C ALA A 157 61.53 -14.51 16.02
N ASP A 158 60.35 -14.93 15.56
CA ASP A 158 59.67 -14.28 14.44
C ASP A 158 58.68 -13.24 14.94
N ALA A 159 58.29 -12.30 14.07
CA ALA A 159 57.19 -11.39 14.31
C ALA A 159 56.06 -11.62 13.29
N GLY A 160 54.83 -11.31 13.68
CA GLY A 160 53.70 -11.22 12.75
C GLY A 160 52.63 -10.29 13.29
N ASP A 161 51.91 -9.64 12.38
CA ASP A 161 50.90 -8.63 12.69
C ASP A 161 49.66 -9.27 13.32
N ALA A 162 49.41 -8.98 14.59
CA ALA A 162 48.22 -9.45 15.33
C ALA A 162 47.01 -8.53 15.10
N GLY A 163 47.16 -7.45 14.33
CA GLY A 163 46.08 -6.53 13.98
C GLY A 163 44.92 -7.21 13.26
N VAL A 164 43.72 -6.89 13.70
CA VAL A 164 42.46 -7.29 13.06
C VAL A 164 41.61 -6.05 12.81
N GLU A 165 40.85 -6.07 11.72
CA GLU A 165 39.95 -4.97 11.37
C GLU A 165 38.50 -5.40 11.68
N PRO A 166 37.90 -4.88 12.77
CA PRO A 166 36.49 -5.11 13.03
C PRO A 166 35.61 -4.35 12.03
N ASP A 167 34.43 -4.90 11.75
CA ASP A 167 33.36 -4.19 11.03
C ASP A 167 32.77 -3.05 11.89
N ASP A 168 31.88 -2.23 11.31
CA ASP A 168 31.21 -1.09 11.98
C ASP A 168 30.52 -1.46 13.31
N ASP A 169 30.17 -2.74 13.50
CA ASP A 169 29.54 -3.27 14.72
C ASP A 169 30.52 -3.97 15.68
N PHE A 170 31.82 -3.74 15.52
CA PHE A 170 32.91 -4.29 16.34
C PHE A 170 33.07 -5.82 16.28
N VAL A 171 32.40 -6.51 15.35
CA VAL A 171 32.63 -7.94 15.10
C VAL A 171 33.70 -8.09 14.03
N VAL A 172 34.63 -9.04 14.20
CA VAL A 172 35.65 -9.34 13.20
C VAL A 172 35.20 -10.50 12.34
N ARG A 173 34.76 -10.25 11.10
CA ARG A 173 34.29 -11.32 10.19
C ARG A 173 35.27 -11.68 9.10
N ARG A 174 36.18 -10.77 8.76
CA ARG A 174 37.09 -10.90 7.62
C ARG A 174 38.47 -11.33 8.06
N ALA A 175 39.14 -12.08 7.20
CA ALA A 175 40.54 -12.42 7.40
C ALA A 175 41.41 -11.16 7.29
N PRO A 176 42.49 -11.03 8.10
CA PRO A 176 43.42 -9.92 7.97
C PRO A 176 44.05 -9.87 6.57
N VAL A 177 44.17 -8.67 6.01
CA VAL A 177 44.79 -8.43 4.69
C VAL A 177 46.34 -8.47 4.78
N ALA A 178 46.90 -8.49 6.00
CA ALA A 178 48.34 -8.50 6.23
C ALA A 178 49.01 -9.74 5.62
N ARG A 179 50.03 -9.51 4.78
CA ARG A 179 50.85 -10.57 4.15
C ARG A 179 51.63 -11.41 5.17
N GLU A 180 51.87 -10.87 6.37
CA GLU A 180 52.64 -11.50 7.46
C GLU A 180 51.87 -11.43 8.79
N GLY A 181 50.63 -11.92 8.81
CA GLY A 181 49.82 -11.95 10.04
C GLY A 181 50.40 -12.89 11.11
N PHE A 182 50.19 -12.56 12.38
CA PHE A 182 50.65 -13.30 13.55
C PHE A 182 50.23 -14.78 13.51
N ALA A 183 48.93 -15.05 13.39
CA ALA A 183 48.40 -16.41 13.31
C ALA A 183 48.90 -17.17 12.08
N LEU A 184 49.11 -16.48 10.95
CA LEU A 184 49.68 -17.06 9.73
C LEU A 184 51.14 -17.48 9.95
N ARG A 185 51.94 -16.60 10.55
CA ARG A 185 53.36 -16.87 10.85
C ARG A 185 53.52 -18.01 11.85
N LEU A 186 52.67 -18.03 12.88
CA LEU A 186 52.63 -19.14 13.84
C LEU A 186 52.22 -20.46 13.17
N ALA A 187 51.24 -20.44 12.25
CA ALA A 187 50.87 -21.63 11.47
C ALA A 187 52.05 -22.16 10.65
N GLN A 188 52.81 -21.28 10.00
CA GLN A 188 54.01 -21.63 9.24
C GLN A 188 55.03 -22.33 10.12
N ARG A 189 55.43 -21.69 11.23
CA ARG A 189 56.46 -22.21 12.13
C ARG A 189 56.06 -23.49 12.83
N ALA A 190 54.78 -23.63 13.22
CA ALA A 190 54.27 -24.87 13.77
C ALA A 190 54.30 -26.03 12.76
N THR A 191 54.06 -25.75 11.47
CA THR A 191 54.10 -26.75 10.40
C THR A 191 55.55 -27.16 10.09
N GLU A 192 56.45 -26.18 10.02
CA GLU A 192 57.89 -26.41 9.85
C GLU A 192 58.49 -27.22 11.00
N ALA A 193 58.08 -26.95 12.24
CA ALA A 193 58.50 -27.70 13.43
C ALA A 193 58.03 -29.17 13.41
N ARG A 194 56.98 -29.49 12.64
CA ARG A 194 56.56 -30.89 12.38
C ARG A 194 57.34 -31.54 11.23
N GLY A 195 58.31 -30.84 10.63
CA GLY A 195 59.02 -31.28 9.43
C GLY A 195 58.14 -31.28 8.17
N GLN A 196 57.05 -30.53 8.16
CA GLN A 196 56.11 -30.43 7.05
C GLN A 196 56.30 -29.10 6.31
N THR A 197 56.06 -29.10 4.99
CA THR A 197 56.01 -27.85 4.22
C THR A 197 54.70 -27.12 4.52
N PRO A 198 54.72 -25.81 4.85
CA PRO A 198 53.50 -25.04 5.11
C PRO A 198 52.51 -25.05 3.93
N ALA A 199 51.45 -25.86 4.02
CA ALA A 199 50.32 -25.86 3.09
C ALA A 199 49.19 -25.00 3.66
N LEU A 200 49.38 -23.68 3.64
CA LEU A 200 48.45 -22.74 4.27
C LEU A 200 47.26 -22.46 3.36
N HIS A 201 46.06 -22.45 3.95
CA HIS A 201 44.83 -22.19 3.23
C HIS A 201 44.50 -20.70 3.20
N HIS A 202 44.25 -20.17 2.00
CA HIS A 202 43.72 -18.81 1.82
C HIS A 202 42.19 -18.80 1.97
N PHE A 203 41.67 -17.79 2.68
CA PHE A 203 40.26 -17.52 2.95
C PHE A 203 40.02 -16.01 3.09
N ASP A 204 38.78 -15.58 2.82
CA ASP A 204 38.38 -14.17 2.90
C ASP A 204 37.66 -13.86 4.23
N TRP A 205 36.94 -14.85 4.77
CA TRP A 205 36.11 -14.73 5.97
C TRP A 205 36.51 -15.74 7.03
N ILE A 206 36.40 -15.33 8.29
CA ILE A 206 36.76 -16.16 9.43
C ILE A 206 35.69 -17.25 9.60
N GLY A 207 36.13 -18.50 9.56
CA GLY A 207 35.33 -19.67 9.89
C GLY A 207 35.39 -19.97 11.37
N TYR A 208 34.59 -19.24 12.15
CA TYR A 208 34.50 -19.41 13.60
C TYR A 208 34.19 -20.87 13.98
N ARG A 209 34.88 -21.35 15.02
CA ARG A 209 34.71 -22.73 15.51
C ARG A 209 33.60 -22.87 16.53
N GLY A 210 33.23 -21.79 17.21
CA GLY A 210 32.17 -21.76 18.19
C GLY A 210 32.22 -20.47 19.01
N PRO A 211 31.33 -20.33 20.00
CA PRO A 211 31.37 -19.22 20.94
C PRO A 211 32.66 -19.28 21.80
N ARG A 212 32.89 -18.25 22.61
CA ARG A 212 34.01 -18.18 23.54
C ARG A 212 34.17 -19.48 24.35
N GLY A 213 35.41 -19.91 24.54
CA GLY A 213 35.75 -21.14 25.24
C GLY A 213 35.71 -22.38 24.36
N THR A 214 35.75 -22.22 23.03
CA THR A 214 35.84 -23.36 22.10
C THR A 214 37.23 -23.99 22.12
N PHE A 215 38.26 -23.20 22.40
CA PHE A 215 39.64 -23.66 22.55
C PHE A 215 39.95 -23.97 24.02
N ASP A 216 40.75 -25.02 24.28
CA ASP A 216 41.23 -25.35 25.63
C ASP A 216 42.04 -24.16 26.16
N THR A 217 41.50 -23.51 27.19
CA THR A 217 42.05 -22.28 27.74
C THR A 217 42.43 -22.52 29.20
N ARG A 218 43.67 -22.18 29.54
CA ARG A 218 44.22 -22.23 30.89
C ARG A 218 44.68 -20.84 31.28
N SER A 219 44.63 -20.52 32.56
CA SER A 219 45.18 -19.25 33.04
C SER A 219 46.70 -19.30 32.93
N TYR A 220 47.32 -18.18 32.58
CA TYR A 220 48.75 -18.07 32.31
C TYR A 220 49.60 -18.57 33.49
N TYR A 221 49.22 -18.24 34.74
CA TYR A 221 49.95 -18.69 35.94
C TYR A 221 50.01 -20.21 36.09
N GLN A 222 48.99 -20.94 35.60
CA GLN A 222 48.93 -22.41 35.69
C GLN A 222 50.05 -23.10 34.90
N ALA A 223 50.58 -22.42 33.87
CA ALA A 223 51.72 -22.92 33.13
C ALA A 223 53.04 -22.74 33.89
N LEU A 224 53.16 -21.72 34.75
CA LEU A 224 54.36 -21.40 35.52
C LEU A 224 54.49 -22.24 36.79
N GLU A 225 53.37 -22.52 37.45
CA GLU A 225 53.36 -23.27 38.71
C GLU A 225 53.45 -24.79 38.50
N PRO A 226 54.47 -25.47 39.04
CA PRO A 226 54.59 -26.92 38.95
C PRO A 226 53.40 -27.63 39.61
N GLY A 227 52.80 -28.60 38.90
CA GLY A 227 51.76 -29.48 39.44
C GLY A 227 50.31 -29.04 39.19
N LEU A 228 50.07 -27.81 38.71
CA LEU A 228 48.72 -27.36 38.34
C LEU A 228 48.22 -27.95 37.01
N LEU A 229 49.13 -28.31 36.12
CA LEU A 229 48.84 -28.98 34.85
C LEU A 229 49.49 -30.38 34.81
N PRO A 230 48.85 -31.37 34.16
CA PRO A 230 49.44 -32.70 33.97
C PRO A 230 50.82 -32.64 33.30
N ALA A 231 51.70 -33.60 33.60
CA ALA A 231 53.00 -33.70 32.94
C ALA A 231 52.83 -33.95 31.43
N GLY A 232 53.57 -33.20 30.59
CA GLY A 232 53.47 -33.30 29.14
C GLY A 232 52.17 -32.71 28.58
N PHE A 233 51.45 -31.88 29.34
CA PHE A 233 50.22 -31.22 28.91
C PHE A 233 50.39 -30.41 27.62
N PHE A 234 51.54 -29.77 27.41
CA PHE A 234 51.84 -28.97 26.22
C PHE A 234 52.45 -29.79 25.08
N LYS A 235 52.75 -31.08 25.29
CA LYS A 235 53.46 -31.91 24.32
C LYS A 235 52.76 -31.93 22.96
N GLY A 236 53.45 -31.44 21.92
CA GLY A 236 52.95 -31.38 20.55
C GLY A 236 51.84 -30.36 20.29
N LYS A 237 51.49 -29.53 21.28
CA LYS A 237 50.48 -28.48 21.17
C LYS A 237 51.09 -27.16 20.72
N ILE A 238 50.32 -26.37 19.99
CA ILE A 238 50.64 -24.97 19.70
C ILE A 238 50.07 -24.13 20.86
N VAL A 239 50.91 -23.32 21.48
CA VAL A 239 50.53 -22.53 22.66
C VAL A 239 50.37 -21.07 22.24
N LEU A 240 49.19 -20.51 22.47
CA LEU A 240 48.92 -19.09 22.26
C LEU A 240 48.80 -18.40 23.61
N VAL A 241 49.48 -17.29 23.79
CA VAL A 241 49.52 -16.55 25.05
C VAL A 241 48.99 -15.15 24.79
N GLY A 242 47.96 -14.71 25.50
CA GLY A 242 47.36 -13.40 25.25
C GLY A 242 46.33 -13.01 26.30
N ARG A 243 45.83 -11.77 26.22
CA ARG A 243 44.90 -11.21 27.21
C ARG A 243 43.49 -11.79 27.08
N SER A 244 42.82 -12.02 28.21
CA SER A 244 41.42 -12.52 28.26
C SER A 244 40.53 -11.79 29.30
N ALA A 245 41.09 -10.77 29.99
CA ALA A 245 40.47 -10.12 31.16
C ALA A 245 39.39 -9.06 30.82
N ARG A 246 38.59 -8.69 31.85
CA ARG A 246 37.36 -7.86 31.80
C ARG A 246 37.34 -6.67 32.80
N THR A 247 38.47 -6.07 33.18
CA THR A 247 38.44 -5.05 34.26
C THR A 247 38.11 -3.64 33.75
N ALA A 248 37.16 -2.97 34.43
CA ALA A 248 36.70 -1.62 34.12
C ALA A 248 37.80 -0.55 34.28
N THR A 249 38.85 -0.83 35.05
CA THR A 249 40.02 0.02 35.26
C THR A 249 40.96 0.08 34.05
N GLU A 250 40.88 -0.89 33.14
CA GLU A 250 41.75 -0.99 31.96
C GLU A 250 41.22 -0.21 30.75
N LEU A 251 39.93 0.16 30.74
CA LEU A 251 39.36 1.09 29.76
C LEU A 251 39.96 2.50 29.84
N ALA A 252 40.67 2.83 30.92
CA ALA A 252 41.38 4.10 31.07
C ALA A 252 42.72 4.14 30.32
N HIS A 253 43.30 2.98 29.95
CA HIS A 253 44.56 2.85 29.22
C HIS A 253 44.34 1.99 27.96
N SER A 254 43.61 2.54 26.99
CA SER A 254 43.62 2.28 25.55
C SER A 254 44.07 0.90 24.98
N GLN A 255 43.65 -0.26 25.50
CA GLN A 255 43.70 -1.55 24.76
C GLN A 255 42.98 -2.69 25.51
N ALA A 256 41.65 -2.71 25.49
CA ALA A 256 40.90 -3.93 25.79
C ALA A 256 40.83 -4.79 24.51
N ASP A 257 41.55 -5.91 24.47
CA ASP A 257 41.60 -6.84 23.33
C ASP A 257 40.37 -7.78 23.30
N LEU A 258 39.17 -7.17 23.22
CA LEU A 258 37.87 -7.83 23.21
C LEU A 258 37.01 -7.32 22.04
N PHE A 259 36.47 -8.24 21.26
CA PHE A 259 35.63 -7.95 20.09
C PHE A 259 34.19 -8.37 20.32
N ASN A 260 33.25 -7.86 19.52
CA ASN A 260 31.90 -8.40 19.53
C ASN A 260 31.86 -9.79 18.87
N SER A 261 31.07 -10.69 19.44
CA SER A 261 30.95 -12.07 18.95
C SER A 261 29.87 -12.20 17.87
N PRO A 262 30.12 -12.91 16.75
CA PRO A 262 29.07 -13.24 15.79
C PRO A 262 27.98 -14.16 16.39
N PHE A 263 28.29 -14.84 17.50
CA PHE A 263 27.35 -15.70 18.23
C PHE A 263 26.37 -14.91 19.12
N GLY A 264 26.60 -13.61 19.33
CA GLY A 264 25.75 -12.77 20.17
C GLY A 264 24.31 -12.66 19.66
N THR A 265 24.12 -12.76 18.34
CA THR A 265 22.78 -12.75 17.70
C THR A 265 21.94 -13.98 18.03
N ALA A 266 22.58 -15.11 18.37
CA ALA A 266 21.95 -16.38 18.73
C ALA A 266 21.94 -16.63 20.25
N GLY A 267 22.16 -15.60 21.07
CA GLY A 267 22.17 -15.70 22.53
C GLY A 267 23.51 -16.14 23.14
N GLY A 268 24.59 -16.21 22.35
CA GLY A 268 25.94 -16.44 22.85
C GLY A 268 26.53 -15.24 23.60
N GLU A 269 27.70 -15.43 24.22
CA GLU A 269 28.44 -14.32 24.84
C GLU A 269 28.71 -13.20 23.84
N ARG A 270 28.50 -11.95 24.26
CA ARG A 270 28.67 -10.79 23.37
C ARG A 270 30.12 -10.44 23.08
N LEU A 271 31.06 -10.83 23.95
CA LEU A 271 32.47 -10.47 23.85
C LEU A 271 33.32 -11.70 23.53
N PHE A 272 34.27 -11.54 22.61
CA PHE A 272 35.15 -12.58 22.10
C PHE A 272 36.62 -12.13 22.28
N PRO A 273 37.46 -12.86 23.03
CA PRO A 273 38.86 -12.48 23.26
C PRO A 273 39.71 -12.47 21.97
N GLY A 274 40.59 -11.48 21.82
CA GLY A 274 41.50 -11.39 20.67
C GLY A 274 42.42 -12.59 20.53
N VAL A 275 42.97 -13.11 21.64
CA VAL A 275 43.77 -14.34 21.62
C VAL A 275 42.98 -15.57 21.10
N GLU A 276 41.67 -15.65 21.36
CA GLU A 276 40.81 -16.73 20.84
C GLU A 276 40.46 -16.50 19.35
N LEU A 277 40.43 -15.25 18.91
CA LEU A 277 40.35 -14.89 17.50
C LEU A 277 41.62 -15.30 16.74
N GLN A 278 42.80 -15.04 17.31
CA GLN A 278 44.08 -15.52 16.76
C GLN A 278 44.13 -17.06 16.70
N ALA A 279 43.60 -17.76 17.71
CA ALA A 279 43.47 -19.21 17.69
C ALA A 279 42.53 -19.70 16.57
N THR A 280 41.44 -18.97 16.32
CA THR A 280 40.50 -19.25 15.22
C THR A 280 41.16 -19.07 13.86
N LEU A 281 41.92 -17.97 13.67
CA LEU A 281 42.67 -17.71 12.44
C LEU A 281 43.74 -18.79 12.21
N LEU A 282 44.50 -19.15 13.24
CA LEU A 282 45.50 -20.23 13.20
C LEU A 282 44.87 -21.55 12.75
N ASP A 283 43.74 -21.94 13.37
CA ASP A 283 42.99 -23.13 12.98
C ASP A 283 42.53 -23.05 11.51
N ASN A 284 42.03 -21.90 11.06
CA ASN A 284 41.59 -21.71 9.68
C ASN A 284 42.73 -21.85 8.66
N TYR A 285 43.93 -21.32 8.96
CA TYR A 285 45.11 -21.48 8.12
C TYR A 285 45.60 -22.93 8.05
N LEU A 286 45.55 -23.66 9.17
CA LEU A 286 46.03 -25.04 9.27
C LEU A 286 45.05 -26.07 8.68
N THR A 287 43.75 -25.82 8.75
CA THR A 287 42.71 -26.80 8.39
C THR A 287 41.92 -26.45 7.13
N GLY A 288 42.05 -25.22 6.62
CA GLY A 288 41.19 -24.72 5.55
C GLY A 288 39.77 -24.44 6.00
N GLY A 289 39.58 -24.14 7.29
CA GLY A 289 38.27 -23.87 7.88
C GLY A 289 37.66 -22.50 7.59
N GLY A 290 38.45 -21.56 7.08
CA GLY A 290 37.97 -20.22 6.71
C GLY A 290 37.09 -20.27 5.47
N LEU A 291 36.22 -19.26 5.31
CA LEU A 291 35.31 -19.19 4.17
C LEU A 291 35.84 -18.32 3.04
N ARG A 292 35.48 -18.67 1.81
CA ARG A 292 35.75 -17.87 0.61
C ARG A 292 34.49 -17.24 0.06
N SER A 293 34.62 -16.08 -0.54
CA SER A 293 33.50 -15.38 -1.16
C SER A 293 33.13 -16.03 -2.48
N VAL A 294 31.83 -16.23 -2.71
CA VAL A 294 31.33 -16.47 -4.06
C VAL A 294 31.44 -15.17 -4.85
N SER A 295 31.85 -15.24 -6.12
CA SER A 295 31.97 -14.07 -6.99
C SER A 295 30.64 -13.30 -7.09
N ASP A 296 30.70 -11.99 -6.90
CA ASP A 296 29.55 -11.07 -7.00
C ASP A 296 28.83 -11.16 -8.35
N ALA A 297 29.54 -11.55 -9.41
CA ALA A 297 28.97 -11.74 -10.74
C ALA A 297 27.83 -12.77 -10.74
N TRP A 298 27.96 -13.85 -9.97
CA TRP A 298 26.91 -14.87 -9.85
C TRP A 298 25.68 -14.33 -9.13
N THR A 299 25.87 -13.53 -8.09
CA THR A 299 24.78 -12.87 -7.36
C THR A 299 24.01 -11.92 -8.28
N LEU A 300 24.71 -11.15 -9.12
CA LEU A 300 24.10 -10.26 -10.12
C LEU A 300 23.34 -11.06 -11.19
N VAL A 301 23.92 -12.13 -11.73
CA VAL A 301 23.26 -12.99 -12.72
C VAL A 301 21.96 -13.57 -12.18
N ILE A 302 21.98 -14.14 -10.97
CA ILE A 302 20.78 -14.66 -10.31
C ILE A 302 19.73 -13.57 -10.14
N THR A 303 20.14 -12.38 -9.67
CA THR A 303 19.25 -11.23 -9.46
C THR A 303 18.57 -10.77 -10.76
N VAL A 304 19.30 -10.71 -11.87
CA VAL A 304 18.76 -10.33 -13.19
C VAL A 304 17.81 -11.41 -13.72
N LEU A 305 18.12 -12.70 -13.52
CA LEU A 305 17.28 -13.82 -13.96
C LEU A 305 15.94 -13.90 -13.22
N LEU A 306 15.85 -13.37 -12.00
CA LEU A 306 14.57 -13.30 -11.27
C LEU A 306 13.52 -12.43 -11.98
N LEU A 307 13.95 -11.37 -12.68
CA LEU A 307 13.03 -10.42 -13.31
C LEU A 307 12.09 -11.08 -14.34
N PRO A 308 12.58 -11.78 -15.38
CA PRO A 308 11.69 -12.44 -16.33
C PRO A 308 10.87 -13.57 -15.70
N VAL A 309 11.43 -14.30 -14.72
CA VAL A 309 10.74 -15.40 -14.03
C VAL A 309 9.53 -14.89 -13.25
N LEU A 310 9.74 -13.88 -12.39
CA LEU A 310 8.69 -13.35 -11.52
C LEU A 310 7.66 -12.51 -12.28
N LEU A 311 8.08 -11.74 -13.29
CA LEU A 311 7.14 -11.05 -14.18
C LEU A 311 6.32 -12.04 -15.02
N GLY A 312 6.92 -13.15 -15.44
CA GLY A 312 6.23 -14.24 -16.13
C GLY A 312 5.20 -14.93 -15.22
N ALA A 313 5.61 -15.27 -14.00
CA ALA A 313 4.75 -15.89 -12.99
C ALA A 313 3.57 -14.99 -12.61
N SER A 314 3.81 -13.70 -12.36
CA SER A 314 2.76 -12.71 -12.02
C SER A 314 1.71 -12.52 -13.13
N ARG A 315 2.00 -12.98 -14.36
CA ARG A 315 1.08 -12.93 -15.49
C ARG A 315 0.32 -14.24 -15.71
N ARG A 316 0.93 -15.38 -15.37
CA ARG A 316 0.38 -16.72 -15.63
C ARG A 316 -0.34 -17.31 -14.42
N LEU A 317 0.09 -16.97 -13.22
CA LEU A 317 -0.44 -17.50 -11.97
C LEU A 317 -1.40 -16.51 -11.32
N HIS A 318 -2.29 -17.03 -10.46
CA HIS A 318 -3.05 -16.20 -9.53
C HIS A 318 -2.07 -15.43 -8.61
N PRO A 319 -2.39 -14.21 -8.12
CA PRO A 319 -1.47 -13.43 -7.28
C PRO A 319 -0.89 -14.20 -6.09
N ALA A 320 -1.72 -15.01 -5.42
CA ALA A 320 -1.29 -15.89 -4.33
C ALA A 320 -0.26 -16.95 -4.77
N GLY A 321 -0.41 -17.50 -5.99
CA GLY A 321 0.54 -18.46 -6.55
C GLY A 321 1.88 -17.81 -6.92
N ALA A 322 1.85 -16.59 -7.46
CA ALA A 322 3.07 -15.81 -7.69
C ALA A 322 3.78 -15.43 -6.38
N ALA A 323 3.02 -15.07 -5.33
CA ALA A 323 3.57 -14.82 -3.99
C ALA A 323 4.24 -16.07 -3.40
N ALA A 324 3.57 -17.23 -3.51
CA ALA A 324 4.11 -18.50 -3.05
C ALA A 324 5.40 -18.88 -3.78
N LEU A 325 5.48 -18.66 -5.10
CA LEU A 325 6.71 -18.86 -5.86
C LEU A 325 7.83 -17.94 -5.38
N THR A 326 7.56 -16.64 -5.17
CA THR A 326 8.55 -15.69 -4.63
C THR A 326 9.06 -16.14 -3.27
N ALA A 327 8.16 -16.55 -2.36
CA ALA A 327 8.53 -17.07 -1.05
C ALA A 327 9.38 -18.35 -1.15
N ALA A 328 9.00 -19.29 -2.02
CA ALA A 328 9.76 -20.52 -2.26
C ALA A 328 11.16 -20.24 -2.80
N LEU A 329 11.31 -19.27 -3.72
CA LEU A 329 12.61 -18.84 -4.23
C LEU A 329 13.48 -18.23 -3.12
N VAL A 330 12.93 -17.36 -2.27
CA VAL A 330 13.65 -16.77 -1.14
C VAL A 330 14.13 -17.84 -0.16
N VAL A 331 13.27 -18.81 0.18
CA VAL A 331 13.63 -19.94 1.05
C VAL A 331 14.72 -20.81 0.40
N ALA A 332 14.59 -21.10 -0.90
CA ALA A 332 15.59 -21.86 -1.63
C ALA A 332 16.96 -21.14 -1.66
N MET A 333 16.97 -19.82 -1.82
CA MET A 333 18.21 -19.02 -1.75
C MET A 333 18.85 -19.09 -0.37
N GLY A 334 18.05 -18.98 0.71
CA GLY A 334 18.56 -19.17 2.07
C GLY A 334 19.16 -20.56 2.29
N ALA A 335 18.47 -21.61 1.80
CA ALA A 335 18.95 -22.99 1.90
C ALA A 335 20.24 -23.24 1.09
N VAL A 336 20.35 -22.65 -0.11
CA VAL A 336 21.58 -22.72 -0.93
C VAL A 336 22.73 -21.98 -0.23
N SER A 337 22.48 -20.77 0.28
CA SER A 337 23.49 -20.00 1.03
C SER A 337 23.98 -20.79 2.24
N TRP A 338 23.07 -21.38 3.02
CA TRP A 338 23.41 -22.27 4.14
C TRP A 338 24.22 -23.49 3.72
N GLY A 339 23.81 -24.19 2.66
CA GLY A 339 24.50 -25.38 2.16
C GLY A 339 25.93 -25.07 1.69
N LEU A 340 26.10 -23.93 1.00
CA LEU A 340 27.41 -23.41 0.59
C LEU A 340 28.27 -23.01 1.80
N PHE A 341 27.66 -22.41 2.82
CA PHE A 341 28.34 -21.97 4.03
C PHE A 341 28.85 -23.14 4.88
N ALA A 342 27.99 -24.13 5.17
CA ALA A 342 28.30 -25.23 6.07
C ALA A 342 29.17 -26.32 5.43
N GLY A 343 29.00 -26.58 4.13
CA GLY A 343 29.71 -27.63 3.39
C GLY A 343 31.04 -27.15 2.81
N PRO A 344 31.05 -26.56 1.60
CA PRO A 344 32.26 -26.15 0.89
C PRO A 344 32.92 -24.87 1.46
N ARG A 345 32.41 -24.30 2.56
CA ARG A 345 32.92 -23.08 3.19
C ARG A 345 32.92 -21.88 2.23
N LEU A 346 31.80 -21.71 1.52
CA LEU A 346 31.59 -20.59 0.60
C LEU A 346 30.55 -19.62 1.18
N TRP A 347 30.92 -18.35 1.29
CA TRP A 347 30.02 -17.27 1.64
C TRP A 347 29.33 -16.73 0.39
N TRP A 348 28.02 -16.99 0.28
CA TRP A 348 27.15 -16.37 -0.74
C TRP A 348 26.07 -15.54 -0.06
N PRO A 349 26.12 -14.19 -0.14
CA PRO A 349 25.15 -13.33 0.52
C PRO A 349 23.76 -13.45 -0.13
N PRO A 350 22.73 -13.96 0.58
CA PRO A 350 21.43 -14.21 -0.02
C PRO A 350 20.53 -12.96 -0.04
N LEU A 351 20.91 -11.89 0.68
CA LEU A 351 20.04 -10.75 0.95
C LEU A 351 19.65 -9.98 -0.34
N LEU A 352 20.62 -9.71 -1.21
CA LEU A 352 20.39 -9.01 -2.48
C LEU A 352 19.38 -9.72 -3.38
N PRO A 353 19.61 -10.99 -3.78
CA PRO A 353 18.67 -11.68 -4.65
C PRO A 353 17.32 -11.92 -3.96
N ALA A 354 17.28 -12.14 -2.64
CA ALA A 354 16.02 -12.28 -1.91
C ALA A 354 15.18 -10.99 -1.89
N ALA A 355 15.80 -9.85 -1.56
CA ALA A 355 15.13 -8.56 -1.56
C ALA A 355 14.67 -8.16 -2.97
N ALA A 356 15.50 -8.42 -3.99
CA ALA A 356 15.15 -8.23 -5.39
C ALA A 356 13.91 -9.05 -5.78
N ALA A 357 13.84 -10.32 -5.40
CA ALA A 357 12.68 -11.18 -5.67
C ALA A 357 11.39 -10.59 -5.09
N VAL A 358 11.43 -10.17 -3.82
CA VAL A 358 10.28 -9.55 -3.14
C VAL A 358 9.89 -8.24 -3.80
N ALA A 359 10.87 -7.38 -4.13
CA ALA A 359 10.63 -6.07 -4.74
C ALA A 359 10.04 -6.19 -6.16
N ILE A 360 10.55 -7.11 -6.99
CA ILE A 360 10.01 -7.38 -8.33
C ILE A 360 8.56 -7.84 -8.25
N TYR A 361 8.26 -8.82 -7.38
CA TYR A 361 6.90 -9.29 -7.18
C TYR A 361 5.98 -8.17 -6.67
N GLY A 362 6.42 -7.41 -5.67
CA GLY A 362 5.67 -6.27 -5.12
C GLY A 362 5.34 -5.22 -6.18
N ALA A 363 6.32 -4.85 -7.02
CA ALA A 363 6.13 -3.92 -8.12
C ALA A 363 5.11 -4.44 -9.15
N ALA A 364 5.20 -5.72 -9.53
CA ALA A 364 4.24 -6.34 -10.45
C ALA A 364 2.82 -6.38 -9.86
N ALA A 365 2.69 -6.73 -8.57
CA ALA A 365 1.43 -6.76 -7.85
C ALA A 365 0.79 -5.37 -7.75
N LEU A 366 1.57 -4.32 -7.44
CA LEU A 366 1.10 -2.94 -7.40
C LEU A 366 0.58 -2.46 -8.76
N VAL A 367 1.32 -2.73 -9.85
CA VAL A 367 0.86 -2.42 -11.20
C VAL A 367 -0.42 -3.18 -11.53
N GLY A 368 -0.49 -4.47 -11.19
CA GLY A 368 -1.69 -5.29 -11.36
C GLY A 368 -2.90 -4.72 -10.64
N TYR A 369 -2.74 -4.36 -9.36
CA TYR A 369 -3.78 -3.76 -8.54
C TYR A 369 -4.25 -2.40 -9.08
N ALA A 370 -3.31 -1.52 -9.48
CA ALA A 370 -3.64 -0.22 -10.06
C ALA A 370 -4.48 -0.35 -11.33
N VAL A 371 -4.14 -1.30 -12.20
CA VAL A 371 -4.89 -1.58 -13.44
C VAL A 371 -6.30 -2.10 -13.14
N VAL A 372 -6.44 -3.04 -12.19
CA VAL A 372 -7.76 -3.56 -11.77
C VAL A 372 -8.63 -2.43 -11.18
N ARG A 373 -8.05 -1.59 -10.32
CA ARG A 373 -8.73 -0.45 -9.70
C ARG A 373 -9.19 0.58 -10.72
N GLN A 374 -8.36 0.89 -11.72
CA GLN A 374 -8.72 1.83 -12.78
C GLN A 374 -9.88 1.30 -13.63
N ARG A 375 -9.84 0.01 -14.00
CA ARG A 375 -10.94 -0.64 -14.74
C ARG A 375 -12.25 -0.59 -13.95
N ALA A 376 -12.21 -0.92 -12.65
CA ALA A 376 -13.39 -0.86 -11.80
C ALA A 376 -14.00 0.56 -11.71
N ARG A 377 -13.16 1.60 -11.65
CA ARG A 377 -13.61 3.00 -11.69
C ARG A 377 -14.25 3.37 -13.04
N GLN A 378 -13.64 2.98 -14.15
CA GLN A 378 -14.18 3.23 -15.49
C GLN A 378 -15.52 2.54 -15.70
N THR A 379 -15.64 1.28 -15.29
CA THR A 379 -16.91 0.55 -15.33
C THR A 379 -17.99 1.27 -14.51
N ARG A 380 -17.70 1.67 -13.28
CA ARG A 380 -18.64 2.44 -12.44
C ARG A 380 -19.06 3.77 -13.06
N ALA A 381 -18.12 4.50 -13.66
CA ALA A 381 -18.40 5.77 -14.33
C ALA A 381 -19.34 5.61 -15.53
N MET A 382 -19.19 4.53 -16.30
CA MET A 382 -20.11 4.22 -17.41
C MET A 382 -21.52 3.89 -16.90
N PHE A 383 -21.65 3.12 -15.81
CA PHE A 383 -22.97 2.82 -15.24
C PHE A 383 -23.67 4.04 -14.61
N ALA A 384 -22.91 5.00 -14.08
CA ALA A 384 -23.45 6.23 -13.51
C ALA A 384 -24.12 7.18 -14.52
N GLN A 385 -23.93 6.96 -15.83
CA GLN A 385 -24.61 7.72 -16.89
C GLN A 385 -26.04 7.24 -17.14
N TYR A 386 -26.41 6.04 -16.67
CA TYR A 386 -27.73 5.44 -16.90
C TYR A 386 -28.60 5.40 -15.65
N VAL A 387 -27.99 5.56 -14.46
CA VAL A 387 -28.67 5.47 -13.16
C VAL A 387 -28.01 6.47 -12.20
N PRO A 388 -28.77 7.32 -11.49
CA PRO A 388 -28.21 8.26 -10.51
C PRO A 388 -27.28 7.56 -9.49
N PRO A 389 -26.15 8.17 -9.09
CA PRO A 389 -25.15 7.53 -8.21
C PRO A 389 -25.72 6.98 -6.89
N ALA A 390 -26.76 7.64 -6.35
CA ALA A 390 -27.45 7.21 -5.13
C ALA A 390 -28.18 5.87 -5.33
N VAL A 391 -28.80 5.66 -6.50
CA VAL A 391 -29.49 4.42 -6.85
C VAL A 391 -28.49 3.30 -7.13
N VAL A 392 -27.39 3.59 -7.85
CA VAL A 392 -26.30 2.61 -8.06
C VAL A 392 -25.69 2.15 -6.72
N SER A 393 -25.44 3.08 -5.81
CA SER A 393 -24.88 2.77 -4.49
C SER A 393 -25.81 1.87 -3.68
N ARG A 394 -27.12 2.11 -3.76
CA ARG A 394 -28.14 1.28 -3.10
C ARG A 394 -28.30 -0.10 -3.75
N LEU A 395 -28.21 -0.19 -5.08
CA LEU A 395 -28.22 -1.47 -5.81
C LEU A 395 -26.98 -2.33 -5.51
N ILE A 396 -25.81 -1.71 -5.30
CA ILE A 396 -24.60 -2.41 -4.84
C ILE A 396 -24.76 -2.90 -3.40
N ALA A 397 -25.37 -2.08 -2.53
CA ALA A 397 -25.60 -2.43 -1.13
C ALA A 397 -26.69 -3.50 -0.95
N GLN A 398 -27.70 -3.51 -1.82
CA GLN A 398 -28.84 -4.43 -1.78
C GLN A 398 -29.13 -4.97 -3.19
N PRO A 399 -28.39 -6.01 -3.63
CA PRO A 399 -28.54 -6.59 -4.97
C PRO A 399 -29.94 -7.16 -5.25
N GLU A 400 -30.72 -7.43 -4.21
CA GLU A 400 -32.07 -8.03 -4.30
C GLU A 400 -33.11 -7.09 -4.91
N LEU A 401 -32.85 -5.77 -4.88
CA LEU A 401 -33.66 -4.74 -5.54
C LEU A 401 -33.58 -4.79 -7.08
N MET A 402 -32.69 -5.61 -7.67
CA MET A 402 -32.62 -5.83 -9.13
C MET A 402 -33.52 -6.95 -9.66
N ARG A 403 -34.30 -7.63 -8.79
CA ARG A 403 -35.26 -8.64 -9.26
C ARG A 403 -36.49 -7.98 -9.89
N LEU A 404 -37.12 -8.68 -10.83
CA LEU A 404 -38.44 -8.31 -11.38
C LEU A 404 -39.46 -8.26 -10.25
N GLY A 405 -40.31 -7.24 -10.28
CA GLY A 405 -41.27 -6.97 -9.22
C GLY A 405 -41.26 -5.50 -8.84
N GLY A 406 -42.30 -5.10 -8.13
CA GLY A 406 -42.47 -3.74 -7.66
C GLY A 406 -43.34 -3.70 -6.42
N GLU A 407 -43.30 -2.56 -5.77
CA GLU A 407 -44.06 -2.30 -4.55
C GLU A 407 -45.13 -1.26 -4.83
N ALA A 408 -46.33 -1.50 -4.27
CA ALA A 408 -47.43 -0.57 -4.38
C ALA A 408 -47.17 0.63 -3.48
N ARG A 409 -46.81 1.76 -4.08
CA ARG A 409 -46.51 3.02 -3.41
C ARG A 409 -47.38 4.15 -3.93
N GLU A 410 -47.66 5.09 -3.05
CA GLU A 410 -48.19 6.38 -3.47
C GLU A 410 -47.03 7.25 -3.92
N VAL A 411 -47.16 7.84 -5.10
CA VAL A 411 -46.13 8.70 -5.71
C VAL A 411 -46.82 9.88 -6.39
N THR A 412 -46.08 10.97 -6.59
CA THR A 412 -46.51 12.03 -7.50
C THR A 412 -45.86 11.81 -8.85
N LEU A 413 -46.68 11.63 -9.88
CA LEU A 413 -46.29 11.43 -11.27
C LEU A 413 -46.29 12.76 -12.00
N MET A 414 -45.28 12.96 -12.84
CA MET A 414 -45.16 14.07 -13.76
C MET A 414 -45.00 13.55 -15.18
N PHE A 415 -45.79 14.12 -16.07
CA PHE A 415 -45.58 14.03 -17.52
C PHE A 415 -45.36 15.42 -18.07
N THR A 416 -44.36 15.56 -18.92
CA THR A 416 -44.15 16.76 -19.72
C THR A 416 -44.32 16.45 -21.20
N ASP A 417 -44.62 17.46 -22.00
CA ASP A 417 -44.67 17.38 -23.47
C ASP A 417 -44.30 18.75 -24.06
N LEU A 418 -43.70 18.79 -25.25
CA LEU A 418 -43.45 20.04 -25.95
C LEU A 418 -44.62 20.33 -26.90
N ALA A 419 -45.34 21.41 -26.62
CA ALA A 419 -46.52 21.79 -27.38
C ALA A 419 -46.20 21.98 -28.88
N ASN A 420 -46.92 21.23 -29.72
CA ASN A 420 -46.78 21.22 -31.18
C ASN A 420 -45.39 20.81 -31.69
N PHE A 421 -44.61 20.08 -30.90
CA PHE A 421 -43.25 19.69 -31.28
C PHE A 421 -43.19 18.74 -32.47
N THR A 422 -44.18 17.86 -32.67
CA THR A 422 -44.24 17.01 -33.88
C THR A 422 -44.23 17.87 -35.14
N THR A 423 -45.07 18.90 -35.22
CA THR A 423 -45.10 19.84 -36.36
C THR A 423 -43.80 20.65 -36.45
N LEU A 424 -43.19 20.97 -35.31
CA LEU A 424 -41.89 21.66 -35.27
C LEU A 424 -40.78 20.78 -35.85
N SER A 425 -40.75 19.49 -35.50
CA SER A 425 -39.73 18.54 -35.93
C SER A 425 -39.77 18.24 -37.42
N GLU A 426 -40.93 18.40 -38.08
CA GLU A 426 -41.06 18.32 -39.53
C GLU A 426 -40.40 19.50 -40.26
N GLN A 427 -40.21 20.62 -39.56
CA GLN A 427 -39.60 21.85 -40.11
C GLN A 427 -38.11 21.99 -39.75
N LEU A 428 -37.60 21.17 -38.83
CA LEU A 428 -36.21 21.17 -38.38
C LEU A 428 -35.41 20.08 -39.09
N SER A 429 -34.08 20.27 -39.21
CA SER A 429 -33.20 19.17 -39.58
C SER A 429 -33.13 18.12 -38.46
N ALA A 430 -32.67 16.90 -38.78
CA ALA A 430 -32.47 15.85 -37.78
C ALA A 430 -31.47 16.29 -36.69
N GLU A 431 -30.40 16.97 -37.09
CA GLU A 431 -29.38 17.50 -36.18
C GLU A 431 -29.96 18.60 -35.27
N GLN A 432 -30.72 19.53 -35.83
CA GLN A 432 -31.38 20.59 -35.06
C GLN A 432 -32.43 20.03 -34.10
N THR A 433 -33.18 19.00 -34.52
CA THR A 433 -34.15 18.31 -33.65
C THR A 433 -33.44 17.67 -32.46
N VAL A 434 -32.32 16.97 -32.70
CA VAL A 434 -31.50 16.38 -31.62
C VAL A 434 -30.90 17.47 -30.72
N GLU A 435 -30.45 18.59 -31.28
CA GLU A 435 -29.92 19.72 -30.51
C GLU A 435 -30.97 20.32 -29.56
N VAL A 436 -32.19 20.55 -30.06
CA VAL A 436 -33.30 21.08 -29.26
C VAL A 436 -33.69 20.09 -28.16
N LEU A 437 -33.87 18.81 -28.48
CA LEU A 437 -34.21 17.78 -27.50
C LEU A 437 -33.11 17.59 -26.45
N THR A 438 -31.85 17.57 -26.86
CA THR A 438 -30.72 17.45 -25.94
C THR A 438 -30.63 18.66 -25.01
N GLY A 439 -30.82 19.87 -25.55
CA GLY A 439 -30.88 21.10 -24.74
C GLY A 439 -32.03 21.08 -23.73
N TYR A 440 -33.22 20.63 -24.18
CA TYR A 440 -34.39 20.45 -23.33
C TYR A 440 -34.15 19.44 -22.20
N PHE A 441 -33.69 18.23 -22.51
CA PHE A 441 -33.43 17.20 -21.49
C PHE A 441 -32.33 17.61 -20.51
N ASN A 442 -31.28 18.29 -20.98
CA ASN A 442 -30.21 18.81 -20.13
C ASN A 442 -30.67 19.93 -19.19
N ALA A 443 -31.69 20.70 -19.58
CA ALA A 443 -32.29 21.71 -18.72
C ALA A 443 -33.25 21.11 -17.68
N MET A 444 -34.07 20.12 -18.06
CA MET A 444 -35.12 19.58 -17.18
C MET A 444 -34.63 18.50 -16.23
N THR A 445 -33.74 17.61 -16.67
CA THR A 445 -33.28 16.45 -15.87
C THR A 445 -32.60 16.86 -14.55
N PRO A 446 -31.72 17.87 -14.50
CA PRO A 446 -31.14 18.33 -13.24
C PRO A 446 -32.18 18.84 -12.24
N ILE A 447 -33.26 19.46 -12.71
CA ILE A 447 -34.33 19.98 -11.85
C ILE A 447 -35.12 18.84 -11.20
N VAL A 448 -35.42 17.78 -11.97
CA VAL A 448 -36.02 16.54 -11.42
C VAL A 448 -35.14 15.99 -10.30
N HIS A 449 -33.84 15.84 -10.55
CA HIS A 449 -32.93 15.27 -9.55
C HIS A 449 -32.72 16.18 -8.34
N ALA A 450 -32.61 17.49 -8.53
CA ALA A 450 -32.41 18.46 -7.45
C ALA A 450 -33.59 18.51 -6.47
N THR A 451 -34.79 18.15 -6.94
CA THR A 451 -36.01 18.05 -6.13
C THR A 451 -36.27 16.63 -5.62
N GLY A 452 -35.33 15.70 -5.78
CA GLY A 452 -35.48 14.32 -5.29
C GLY A 452 -36.33 13.41 -6.18
N GLY A 453 -36.65 13.84 -7.41
CA GLY A 453 -37.40 13.05 -8.38
C GLY A 453 -36.53 12.03 -9.12
N THR A 454 -37.20 11.00 -9.61
CA THR A 454 -36.62 9.96 -10.47
C THR A 454 -37.18 10.14 -11.88
N VAL A 455 -36.30 10.35 -12.87
CA VAL A 455 -36.67 10.28 -14.29
C VAL A 455 -36.86 8.81 -14.65
N ASP A 456 -38.06 8.45 -15.08
CA ASP A 456 -38.38 7.09 -15.53
C ASP A 456 -37.83 6.87 -16.94
N LYS A 457 -38.28 7.68 -17.90
CA LYS A 457 -37.85 7.62 -19.29
C LYS A 457 -38.18 8.90 -20.06
N PHE A 458 -37.53 9.03 -21.20
CA PHE A 458 -37.90 9.99 -22.25
C PHE A 458 -38.78 9.28 -23.28
N ILE A 459 -39.88 9.91 -23.68
CA ILE A 459 -40.84 9.37 -24.65
C ILE A 459 -40.99 10.39 -25.78
N GLY A 460 -40.16 10.29 -26.83
CA GLY A 460 -40.11 11.36 -27.84
C GLY A 460 -39.57 12.64 -27.23
N ASP A 461 -40.38 13.69 -27.19
CA ASP A 461 -40.13 14.99 -26.56
C ASP A 461 -40.67 15.10 -25.12
N ALA A 462 -41.32 14.06 -24.61
CA ALA A 462 -41.87 14.00 -23.27
C ALA A 462 -40.85 13.50 -22.22
N VAL A 463 -40.93 14.04 -21.00
CA VAL A 463 -40.25 13.53 -19.81
C VAL A 463 -41.28 12.90 -18.88
N MET A 464 -41.08 11.63 -18.53
CA MET A 464 -41.83 10.96 -17.47
C MET A 464 -40.96 10.90 -16.21
N ALA A 465 -41.46 11.44 -15.11
CA ALA A 465 -40.78 11.42 -13.81
C ALA A 465 -41.75 11.16 -12.66
N PHE A 466 -41.23 10.71 -11.53
CA PHE A 466 -42.01 10.55 -10.30
C PHE A 466 -41.21 10.84 -9.04
N TRP A 467 -41.92 11.20 -7.97
CA TRP A 467 -41.39 11.46 -6.62
C TRP A 467 -42.02 10.51 -5.61
N GLY A 468 -41.29 10.14 -4.56
CA GLY A 468 -41.72 9.15 -3.56
C GLY A 468 -41.21 7.73 -3.79
N ALA A 469 -40.40 7.51 -4.84
CA ALA A 469 -39.67 6.27 -5.08
C ALA A 469 -38.38 6.53 -5.88
N PRO A 470 -37.30 5.73 -5.71
CA PRO A 470 -37.15 4.58 -4.79
C PRO A 470 -36.88 4.98 -3.33
N LEU A 471 -36.70 6.27 -3.06
CA LEU A 471 -36.53 6.82 -1.72
C LEU A 471 -37.89 7.31 -1.21
N ASP A 472 -38.17 7.06 0.06
CA ASP A 472 -39.40 7.56 0.69
C ASP A 472 -39.30 9.08 0.82
N ASP A 473 -40.34 9.77 0.37
CA ASP A 473 -40.42 11.22 0.43
C ASP A 473 -41.84 11.63 0.82
N PRO A 474 -42.10 11.91 2.11
CA PRO A 474 -43.43 12.34 2.57
C PRO A 474 -43.91 13.65 1.94
N ARG A 475 -43.02 14.41 1.29
CA ARG A 475 -43.32 15.68 0.61
C ARG A 475 -43.22 15.56 -0.91
N HIS A 476 -43.39 14.35 -1.45
CA HIS A 476 -43.27 14.08 -2.88
C HIS A 476 -44.17 14.97 -3.76
N ALA A 477 -45.37 15.33 -3.29
CA ALA A 477 -46.26 16.25 -3.99
C ALA A 477 -45.71 17.69 -4.05
N GLU A 478 -45.19 18.19 -2.93
CA GLU A 478 -44.57 19.52 -2.84
C GLU A 478 -43.35 19.62 -3.75
N HIS A 479 -42.46 18.64 -3.68
CA HIS A 479 -41.25 18.62 -4.51
C HIS A 479 -41.55 18.51 -6.00
N ALA A 480 -42.55 17.71 -6.41
CA ALA A 480 -42.96 17.60 -7.80
C ALA A 480 -43.56 18.90 -8.35
N VAL A 481 -44.38 19.61 -7.55
CA VAL A 481 -44.93 20.92 -7.95
C VAL A 481 -43.82 21.98 -8.00
N ALA A 482 -42.90 21.98 -7.04
CA ALA A 482 -41.74 22.86 -7.06
C ALA A 482 -40.87 22.61 -8.31
N ALA A 483 -40.66 21.35 -8.69
CA ALA A 483 -39.98 20.98 -9.93
C ALA A 483 -40.71 21.51 -11.15
N ALA A 484 -42.04 21.36 -11.23
CA ALA A 484 -42.83 21.86 -12.36
C ALA A 484 -42.68 23.38 -12.53
N ILE A 485 -42.75 24.13 -11.44
CA ILE A 485 -42.57 25.59 -11.43
C ILE A 485 -41.15 25.94 -11.89
N ALA A 486 -40.13 25.29 -11.33
CA ALA A 486 -38.73 25.52 -11.69
C ALA A 486 -38.44 25.17 -13.16
N MET A 487 -39.05 24.11 -13.70
CA MET A 487 -38.92 23.74 -15.11
C MET A 487 -39.55 24.79 -16.04
N GLN A 488 -40.73 25.32 -15.69
CA GLN A 488 -41.34 26.41 -16.46
C GLN A 488 -40.47 27.68 -16.43
N GLN A 489 -39.82 27.98 -15.31
CA GLN A 489 -38.85 29.08 -15.22
C GLN A 489 -37.60 28.81 -16.08
N ALA A 490 -37.02 27.61 -15.99
CA ALA A 490 -35.86 27.21 -16.80
C ALA A 490 -36.15 27.23 -18.30
N MET A 491 -37.39 26.93 -18.70
CA MET A 491 -37.83 27.00 -20.08
C MET A 491 -37.70 28.42 -20.66
N GLN A 492 -37.90 29.47 -19.85
CA GLN A 492 -37.73 30.85 -20.32
C GLN A 492 -36.29 31.13 -20.76
N ALA A 493 -35.32 30.68 -19.96
CA ALA A 493 -33.89 30.81 -20.29
C ALA A 493 -33.51 29.97 -21.52
N LEU A 494 -34.01 28.72 -21.60
CA LEU A 494 -33.77 27.85 -22.75
C LEU A 494 -34.34 28.43 -24.05
N VAL A 495 -35.56 28.96 -24.03
CA VAL A 495 -36.18 29.59 -25.20
C VAL A 495 -35.42 30.84 -25.64
N ALA A 496 -34.90 31.64 -24.71
CA ALA A 496 -34.06 32.80 -25.04
C ALA A 496 -32.77 32.38 -25.76
N ASP A 497 -32.12 31.33 -25.28
CA ASP A 497 -30.90 30.77 -25.89
C ASP A 497 -31.16 30.12 -27.26
N LEU A 498 -32.26 29.37 -27.41
CA LEU A 498 -32.68 28.82 -28.70
C LEU A 498 -32.93 29.93 -29.73
N ARG A 499 -33.62 31.01 -29.34
CA ARG A 499 -33.82 32.17 -30.21
C ARG A 499 -32.52 32.84 -30.62
N ALA A 500 -31.55 32.97 -29.70
CA ALA A 500 -30.23 33.53 -30.01
C ALA A 500 -29.47 32.69 -31.05
N ARG A 501 -29.72 31.37 -31.08
CA ARG A 501 -29.17 30.43 -32.06
C ARG A 501 -30.02 30.30 -33.34
N GLY A 502 -31.08 31.08 -33.49
CA GLY A 502 -31.96 31.05 -34.67
C GLY A 502 -32.92 29.85 -34.71
N LEU A 503 -33.10 29.15 -33.59
CA LEU A 503 -34.02 28.03 -33.46
C LEU A 503 -35.41 28.50 -32.98
N PRO A 504 -36.49 27.79 -33.36
CA PRO A 504 -37.84 28.19 -33.01
C PRO A 504 -38.11 28.02 -31.50
N PRO A 505 -39.01 28.84 -30.92
CA PRO A 505 -39.36 28.73 -29.51
C PRO A 505 -40.18 27.46 -29.24
N ILE A 506 -39.87 26.79 -28.14
CA ILE A 506 -40.62 25.64 -27.62
C ILE A 506 -41.42 26.02 -26.39
N HIS A 507 -42.53 25.33 -26.15
CA HIS A 507 -43.37 25.53 -24.98
C HIS A 507 -43.64 24.18 -24.34
N MET A 508 -43.49 24.08 -23.02
CA MET A 508 -43.72 22.83 -22.31
C MET A 508 -45.02 22.86 -21.54
N ARG A 509 -45.73 21.74 -21.57
CA ARG A 509 -46.89 21.46 -20.73
C ARG A 509 -46.52 20.41 -19.70
N ILE A 510 -47.10 20.49 -18.52
CA ILE A 510 -46.82 19.59 -17.41
C ILE A 510 -48.14 19.12 -16.80
N GLY A 511 -48.29 17.81 -16.66
CA GLY A 511 -49.39 17.16 -15.95
C GLY A 511 -48.88 16.48 -14.67
N LEU A 512 -49.54 16.75 -13.55
CA LEU A 512 -49.21 16.22 -12.24
C LEU A 512 -50.39 15.48 -11.61
N HIS A 513 -50.15 14.26 -11.15
CA HIS A 513 -51.14 13.50 -10.39
C HIS A 513 -50.48 12.65 -9.31
N THR A 514 -51.11 12.63 -8.14
CA THR A 514 -50.69 11.82 -7.00
C THR A 514 -51.64 10.65 -6.84
N GLY A 515 -51.09 9.44 -6.82
CA GLY A 515 -51.88 8.23 -6.69
C GLY A 515 -51.04 6.99 -6.45
N ARG A 516 -51.72 5.89 -6.10
CA ARG A 516 -51.08 4.59 -5.86
C ARG A 516 -50.73 3.91 -7.18
N VAL A 517 -49.47 3.53 -7.33
CA VAL A 517 -48.93 2.77 -8.46
C VAL A 517 -48.00 1.67 -7.96
N VAL A 518 -47.69 0.71 -8.82
CA VAL A 518 -46.60 -0.24 -8.58
C VAL A 518 -45.33 0.36 -9.16
N VAL A 519 -44.33 0.62 -8.31
CA VAL A 519 -42.99 1.07 -8.75
C VAL A 519 -42.01 -0.07 -8.60
N GLY A 520 -41.27 -0.39 -9.66
CA GLY A 520 -40.29 -1.47 -9.62
C GLY A 520 -39.68 -1.79 -10.97
N ASN A 521 -38.92 -2.88 -11.02
CA ASN A 521 -38.35 -3.37 -12.26
C ASN A 521 -39.43 -4.13 -13.03
N VAL A 522 -39.87 -3.55 -14.15
CA VAL A 522 -40.88 -4.16 -15.02
C VAL A 522 -40.31 -4.38 -16.42
N GLY A 523 -40.56 -5.57 -16.97
CA GLY A 523 -40.11 -6.00 -18.28
C GLY A 523 -39.96 -7.52 -18.34
N SER A 524 -39.08 -8.00 -19.22
CA SER A 524 -38.69 -9.41 -19.29
C SER A 524 -37.40 -9.67 -18.52
N ASP A 525 -37.07 -10.95 -18.28
CA ASP A 525 -35.82 -11.37 -17.64
C ASP A 525 -34.55 -10.82 -18.33
N GLN A 526 -34.65 -10.52 -19.63
CA GLN A 526 -33.55 -10.00 -20.44
C GLN A 526 -33.55 -8.47 -20.56
N ARG A 527 -34.69 -7.82 -20.35
CA ARG A 527 -34.84 -6.37 -20.51
C ARG A 527 -35.94 -5.85 -19.58
N PHE A 528 -35.54 -5.16 -18.53
CA PHE A 528 -36.44 -4.49 -17.58
C PHE A 528 -36.00 -3.04 -17.36
N SER A 529 -36.96 -2.21 -16.96
CA SER A 529 -36.75 -0.82 -16.56
C SER A 529 -37.38 -0.58 -15.20
N TYR A 530 -36.74 0.23 -14.36
CA TYR A 530 -37.35 0.71 -13.13
C TYR A 530 -38.39 1.79 -13.48
N THR A 531 -39.67 1.48 -13.36
CA THR A 531 -40.78 2.30 -13.90
C THR A 531 -42.00 2.23 -12.98
N ALA A 532 -42.89 3.23 -13.09
CA ALA A 532 -44.17 3.24 -12.40
C ALA A 532 -45.29 2.71 -13.31
N ILE A 533 -46.09 1.77 -12.79
CA ILE A 533 -47.25 1.19 -13.51
C ILE A 533 -48.50 1.29 -12.65
N GLY A 534 -49.56 1.85 -13.23
CA GLY A 534 -50.86 1.92 -12.59
C GLY A 534 -51.77 2.88 -13.32
N ASP A 535 -53.03 2.88 -12.93
CA ASP A 535 -54.04 3.75 -13.50
C ASP A 535 -53.73 5.25 -13.29
N ALA A 536 -53.11 5.61 -12.16
CA ALA A 536 -52.66 6.98 -11.86
C ALA A 536 -51.65 7.52 -12.91
N VAL A 537 -50.85 6.67 -13.54
CA VAL A 537 -49.91 7.05 -14.61
C VAL A 537 -50.66 7.64 -15.81
N ASN A 538 -51.77 7.02 -16.20
CA ASN A 538 -52.58 7.48 -17.33
C ASN A 538 -53.27 8.81 -17.02
N LEU A 539 -53.65 9.05 -15.76
CA LEU A 539 -54.27 10.32 -15.37
C LEU A 539 -53.25 11.48 -15.46
N ALA A 540 -52.04 11.31 -14.96
CA ALA A 540 -50.97 12.31 -15.07
C ALA A 540 -50.68 12.69 -16.54
N ALA A 541 -50.53 11.68 -17.42
CA ALA A 541 -50.30 11.89 -18.85
C ALA A 541 -51.44 12.64 -19.55
N ARG A 542 -52.70 12.42 -19.12
CA ARG A 542 -53.86 13.12 -19.70
C ARG A 542 -54.03 14.54 -19.18
N LEU A 543 -53.60 14.81 -17.94
CA LEU A 543 -53.56 16.16 -17.40
C LEU A 543 -52.51 17.02 -18.10
N GLU A 544 -51.40 16.44 -18.55
CA GLU A 544 -50.45 17.14 -19.42
C GLU A 544 -51.19 17.66 -20.66
N GLY A 545 -51.80 16.78 -21.45
CA GLY A 545 -52.48 17.18 -22.69
C GLY A 545 -53.66 18.15 -22.47
N ALA A 546 -54.33 18.06 -21.31
CA ALA A 546 -55.42 18.95 -20.91
C ALA A 546 -54.99 20.43 -20.81
N ASN A 547 -53.69 20.71 -20.62
CA ASN A 547 -53.17 22.08 -20.54
C ASN A 547 -53.52 22.89 -21.80
N LYS A 548 -53.54 22.25 -22.97
CA LYS A 548 -53.95 22.89 -24.24
C LYS A 548 -55.30 23.58 -24.12
N ALA A 549 -56.19 22.91 -23.44
CA ALA A 549 -57.59 23.23 -23.36
C ALA A 549 -57.81 24.42 -22.38
N PHE A 550 -57.04 24.45 -21.29
CA PHE A 550 -57.10 25.52 -20.29
C PHE A 550 -56.13 26.68 -20.54
N GLY A 551 -55.24 26.56 -21.53
CA GLY A 551 -54.22 27.57 -21.82
C GLY A 551 -53.11 27.66 -20.77
N THR A 552 -52.91 26.59 -19.99
CA THR A 552 -51.97 26.55 -18.87
C THR A 552 -50.66 25.87 -19.27
N GLY A 553 -49.60 26.06 -18.47
CA GLY A 553 -48.34 25.30 -18.58
C GLY A 553 -48.22 24.16 -17.57
N ILE A 554 -48.97 24.23 -16.47
CA ILE A 554 -48.99 23.23 -15.41
C ILE A 554 -50.43 22.93 -15.04
N LEU A 555 -50.79 21.65 -15.01
CA LEU A 555 -52.04 21.15 -14.45
C LEU A 555 -51.76 20.10 -13.39
N LEU A 556 -52.45 20.21 -12.27
CA LEU A 556 -52.39 19.24 -11.19
C LEU A 556 -53.78 18.80 -10.73
N SER A 557 -53.89 17.52 -10.39
CA SER A 557 -55.13 16.93 -9.86
C SER A 557 -55.45 17.38 -8.44
N ALA A 558 -56.72 17.26 -8.05
CA ALA A 558 -57.16 17.45 -6.66
C ALA A 558 -56.37 16.60 -5.64
N ALA A 559 -56.02 15.37 -6.02
CA ALA A 559 -55.23 14.48 -5.16
C ALA A 559 -53.83 15.07 -4.85
N THR A 560 -53.20 15.69 -5.85
CA THR A 560 -51.92 16.40 -5.65
C THR A 560 -52.13 17.67 -4.83
N ALA A 561 -53.15 18.47 -5.14
CA ALA A 561 -53.46 19.71 -4.42
C ALA A 561 -53.69 19.48 -2.92
N ALA A 562 -54.37 18.39 -2.55
CA ALA A 562 -54.69 18.04 -1.16
C ALA A 562 -53.44 17.73 -0.31
N GLN A 563 -52.31 17.41 -0.93
CA GLN A 563 -51.06 17.09 -0.23
C GLN A 563 -50.06 18.26 -0.21
N LEU A 564 -50.44 19.43 -0.72
CA LEU A 564 -49.59 20.62 -0.72
C LEU A 564 -49.80 21.45 0.54
N PRO A 565 -48.75 22.12 1.04
CA PRO A 565 -48.90 23.08 2.12
C PRO A 565 -49.70 24.31 1.66
N PRO A 566 -50.41 25.01 2.57
CA PRO A 566 -51.19 26.20 2.25
C PRO A 566 -50.40 27.36 1.62
N THR A 567 -49.08 27.30 1.68
CA THR A 567 -48.16 28.27 1.07
C THR A 567 -48.10 28.16 -0.45
N VAL A 568 -48.51 27.04 -1.05
CA VAL A 568 -48.54 26.88 -2.51
C VAL A 568 -49.87 27.41 -3.04
N ALA A 569 -49.80 28.54 -3.75
CA ALA A 569 -50.97 29.22 -4.25
C ALA A 569 -51.54 28.54 -5.53
N LEU A 570 -52.77 28.03 -5.44
CA LEU A 570 -53.41 27.27 -6.52
C LEU A 570 -54.73 27.90 -6.98
N ARG A 571 -54.93 28.01 -8.29
CA ARG A 571 -56.19 28.38 -8.92
C ARG A 571 -56.94 27.13 -9.36
N ALA A 572 -58.17 26.95 -8.86
CA ALA A 572 -59.10 25.93 -9.36
C ALA A 572 -59.61 26.35 -10.75
N LEU A 573 -59.64 25.42 -11.70
CA LEU A 573 -60.05 25.70 -13.07
C LEU A 573 -61.38 25.06 -13.43
N ASP A 574 -61.48 23.74 -13.26
CA ASP A 574 -62.66 22.98 -13.66
C ASP A 574 -62.66 21.57 -13.05
N ASP A 575 -63.80 20.89 -13.15
CA ASP A 575 -63.95 19.47 -12.85
C ASP A 575 -64.01 18.68 -14.17
N VAL A 576 -63.02 17.80 -14.39
CA VAL A 576 -62.87 17.09 -15.65
C VAL A 576 -63.05 15.57 -15.49
N ILE A 577 -63.73 14.96 -16.45
CA ILE A 577 -63.88 13.50 -16.54
C ILE A 577 -62.89 12.98 -17.57
N VAL A 578 -62.03 12.09 -17.14
CA VAL A 578 -60.96 11.56 -17.97
C VAL A 578 -61.49 10.33 -18.72
N LYS A 579 -61.18 10.17 -20.00
CA LYS A 579 -61.66 9.05 -20.83
C LYS A 579 -61.47 7.68 -20.17
N GLY A 580 -62.56 6.97 -19.88
CA GLY A 580 -62.53 5.67 -19.18
C GLY A 580 -62.61 5.76 -17.65
N LYS A 581 -62.83 6.96 -17.09
CA LYS A 581 -63.22 7.19 -15.70
C LYS A 581 -64.63 7.77 -15.64
N THR A 582 -65.35 7.48 -14.56
CA THR A 582 -66.69 8.02 -14.28
C THR A 582 -66.66 9.13 -13.23
N GLU A 583 -65.62 9.18 -12.39
CA GLU A 583 -65.48 10.18 -11.35
C GLU A 583 -64.81 11.46 -11.89
N PRO A 584 -65.42 12.64 -11.68
CA PRO A 584 -64.80 13.92 -11.96
C PRO A 584 -63.55 14.18 -11.11
N VAL A 585 -62.53 14.76 -11.71
CA VAL A 585 -61.31 15.21 -11.04
C VAL A 585 -61.20 16.72 -11.17
N ARG A 586 -61.16 17.43 -10.05
CA ARG A 586 -60.85 18.87 -10.05
C ARG A 586 -59.42 19.10 -10.47
N VAL A 587 -59.22 20.05 -11.38
CA VAL A 587 -57.89 20.45 -11.86
C VAL A 587 -57.54 21.85 -11.42
N PHE A 588 -56.25 22.02 -11.11
CA PHE A 588 -55.67 23.26 -10.59
C PHE A 588 -54.44 23.65 -11.40
N THR A 589 -54.09 24.93 -11.36
CA THR A 589 -52.80 25.46 -11.82
C THR A 589 -52.19 26.34 -10.72
N PRO A 590 -50.85 26.37 -10.57
CA PRO A 590 -50.20 27.38 -9.74
C PRO A 590 -50.58 28.79 -10.18
N CYS A 591 -50.91 29.67 -9.22
CA CYS A 591 -51.33 31.04 -9.49
C CYS A 591 -51.13 31.94 -8.27
N GLU A 592 -50.28 32.97 -8.38
CA GLU A 592 -49.94 33.86 -7.26
C GLU A 592 -50.99 34.98 -7.00
N ASP A 593 -51.86 35.30 -7.97
CA ASP A 593 -52.90 36.32 -7.79
C ASP A 593 -54.09 35.78 -6.96
N ALA A 594 -54.21 36.25 -5.71
CA ALA A 594 -55.26 35.86 -4.78
C ALA A 594 -56.67 36.17 -5.31
N ALA A 595 -56.87 37.33 -5.94
CA ALA A 595 -58.18 37.72 -6.44
C ALA A 595 -58.62 36.80 -7.58
N VAL A 596 -57.69 36.40 -8.46
CA VAL A 596 -57.97 35.44 -9.53
C VAL A 596 -58.28 34.06 -8.97
N ARG A 597 -57.53 33.59 -7.96
CA ARG A 597 -57.80 32.29 -7.30
C ARG A 597 -59.19 32.26 -6.67
N ASP A 598 -59.49 33.26 -5.85
CA ASP A 598 -60.74 33.32 -5.09
C ASP A 598 -61.94 33.47 -6.03
N ALA A 599 -61.84 34.34 -7.04
CA ALA A 599 -62.88 34.49 -8.05
C ALA A 599 -63.06 33.23 -8.91
N SER A 600 -61.99 32.53 -9.28
CA SER A 600 -62.09 31.28 -10.06
C SER A 600 -62.76 30.16 -9.24
N LEU A 601 -62.43 30.05 -7.96
CA LEU A 601 -63.07 29.07 -7.08
C LEU A 601 -64.54 29.42 -6.83
N ALA A 602 -64.85 30.70 -6.59
CA ALA A 602 -66.22 31.18 -6.42
C ALA A 602 -67.05 30.97 -7.69
N ALA A 603 -66.48 31.24 -8.87
CA ALA A 603 -67.11 30.98 -10.17
C ALA A 603 -67.44 29.49 -10.35
N LEU A 604 -66.49 28.59 -10.03
CA LEU A 604 -66.69 27.15 -10.15
C LEU A 604 -67.76 26.65 -9.15
N ASN A 605 -67.73 27.14 -7.92
CA ASN A 605 -68.74 26.79 -6.91
C ASN A 605 -70.15 27.28 -7.31
N ALA A 606 -70.26 28.49 -7.85
CA ALA A 606 -71.53 29.04 -8.36
C ALA A 606 -72.03 28.24 -9.57
N PHE A 607 -71.14 27.88 -10.49
CA PHE A 607 -71.47 27.00 -11.63
C PHE A 607 -71.99 25.64 -11.16
N HIS A 608 -71.37 25.03 -10.14
CA HIS A 608 -71.83 23.78 -9.53
C HIS A 608 -73.20 23.92 -8.85
N ALA A 609 -73.46 25.06 -8.22
CA ALA A 609 -74.72 25.39 -7.56
C ALA A 609 -75.84 25.82 -8.54
N ARG A 610 -75.56 25.88 -9.85
CA ARG A 610 -76.45 26.43 -10.89
C ARG A 610 -76.78 27.92 -10.71
N ASP A 611 -75.95 28.65 -9.96
CA ASP A 611 -76.01 30.10 -9.85
C ASP A 611 -75.24 30.73 -11.04
N TRP A 612 -75.92 30.83 -12.18
CA TRP A 612 -75.31 31.31 -13.42
C TRP A 612 -74.89 32.78 -13.33
N ALA A 613 -75.69 33.62 -12.67
CA ALA A 613 -75.38 35.03 -12.51
C ALA A 613 -74.17 35.24 -11.57
N GLY A 614 -74.10 34.48 -10.48
CA GLY A 614 -72.94 34.45 -9.60
C GLY A 614 -71.68 33.95 -10.31
N ALA A 615 -71.79 32.89 -11.12
CA ALA A 615 -70.67 32.37 -11.91
C ALA A 615 -70.15 33.41 -12.92
N GLU A 616 -71.04 34.08 -13.66
CA GLU A 616 -70.67 35.12 -14.62
C GLU A 616 -70.02 36.33 -13.96
N ALA A 617 -70.53 36.79 -12.81
CA ALA A 617 -69.96 37.92 -12.09
C ALA A 617 -68.51 37.64 -11.67
N GLN A 618 -68.25 36.44 -11.13
CA GLN A 618 -66.91 36.03 -10.72
C GLN A 618 -65.99 35.80 -11.92
N LEU A 619 -66.50 35.23 -13.02
CA LEU A 619 -65.73 35.08 -14.27
C LEU A 619 -65.37 36.42 -14.90
N ALA A 620 -66.25 37.42 -14.81
CA ALA A 620 -65.94 38.78 -15.26
C ALA A 620 -64.77 39.38 -14.47
N THR A 621 -64.72 39.18 -13.14
CA THR A 621 -63.57 39.58 -12.31
C THR A 621 -62.27 38.89 -12.73
N VAL A 622 -62.34 37.60 -13.10
CA VAL A 622 -61.17 36.87 -13.61
C VAL A 622 -60.72 37.44 -14.96
N LEU A 623 -61.65 37.68 -15.89
CA LEU A 623 -61.35 38.19 -17.25
C LEU A 623 -60.90 39.65 -17.27
N GLU A 624 -61.26 40.45 -16.26
CA GLU A 624 -60.75 41.81 -16.08
C GLU A 624 -59.24 41.78 -15.72
N ARG A 625 -58.84 40.84 -14.85
CA ARG A 625 -57.43 40.68 -14.44
C ARG A 625 -56.60 39.89 -15.43
N LEU A 626 -57.20 38.90 -16.09
CA LEU A 626 -56.58 38.06 -17.11
C LEU A 626 -57.41 38.10 -18.40
N PRO A 627 -57.28 39.18 -19.20
CA PRO A 627 -57.99 39.30 -20.46
C PRO A 627 -57.67 38.13 -21.40
N GLY A 628 -58.70 37.43 -21.86
CA GLY A 628 -58.55 36.30 -22.79
C GLY A 628 -58.12 34.98 -22.15
N ASP A 629 -58.19 34.84 -20.82
CA ASP A 629 -57.92 33.59 -20.12
C ASP A 629 -58.78 32.43 -20.66
N PRO A 630 -58.18 31.38 -21.25
CA PRO A 630 -58.94 30.31 -21.90
C PRO A 630 -59.79 29.50 -20.92
N ALA A 631 -59.30 29.29 -19.69
CA ALA A 631 -60.05 28.57 -18.66
C ALA A 631 -61.33 29.31 -18.26
N ALA A 632 -61.26 30.61 -17.98
CA ALA A 632 -62.41 31.44 -17.62
C ALA A 632 -63.38 31.59 -18.79
N THR A 633 -62.87 31.84 -20.00
CA THR A 633 -63.69 31.95 -21.22
C THR A 633 -64.47 30.67 -21.48
N ARG A 634 -63.83 29.52 -21.26
CA ARG A 634 -64.47 28.21 -21.42
C ARG A 634 -65.52 27.96 -20.36
N LEU A 635 -65.22 28.22 -19.08
CA LEU A 635 -66.22 28.04 -18.03
C LEU A 635 -67.43 28.94 -18.28
N LEU A 636 -67.22 30.16 -18.79
CA LEU A 636 -68.29 31.07 -19.23
C LEU A 636 -69.12 30.48 -20.38
N ALA A 637 -68.48 29.88 -21.38
CA ALA A 637 -69.19 29.19 -22.47
C ALA A 637 -70.04 28.03 -21.94
N ARG A 638 -69.54 27.28 -20.96
CA ARG A 638 -70.27 26.19 -20.31
C ARG A 638 -71.43 26.68 -19.44
N VAL A 639 -71.28 27.83 -18.77
CA VAL A 639 -72.39 28.51 -18.07
C VAL A 639 -73.51 28.86 -19.07
N ASN A 640 -73.15 29.42 -20.23
CA ASN A 640 -74.12 29.78 -21.27
C ASN A 640 -74.82 28.55 -21.88
N GLU A 641 -74.07 27.47 -22.15
CA GLU A 641 -74.62 26.20 -22.62
C GLU A 641 -75.58 25.60 -21.58
N ALA A 642 -75.16 25.55 -20.32
CA ALA A 642 -75.97 25.00 -19.22
C ALA A 642 -77.25 25.80 -18.96
N ARG A 643 -77.22 27.14 -19.11
CA ARG A 643 -78.39 28.01 -18.99
C ARG A 643 -79.46 27.72 -20.06
N GLY A 644 -79.03 27.30 -21.26
CA GLY A 644 -79.93 26.98 -22.38
C GLY A 644 -80.60 25.61 -22.27
N LEU A 645 -80.20 24.76 -21.32
CA LEU A 645 -80.77 23.42 -21.13
C LEU A 645 -82.12 23.48 -20.41
N PRO A 646 -83.11 22.64 -20.79
CA PRO A 646 -84.33 22.42 -20.03
C PRO A 646 -84.03 21.98 -18.58
N ALA A 647 -84.87 22.38 -17.62
CA ALA A 647 -84.63 22.13 -16.19
C ALA A 647 -84.53 20.64 -15.81
N ASP A 648 -85.10 19.77 -16.64
CA ASP A 648 -85.15 18.31 -16.56
C ASP A 648 -84.07 17.60 -17.39
N ALA A 649 -83.27 18.33 -18.16
CA ALA A 649 -82.19 17.74 -18.94
C ALA A 649 -81.06 17.19 -18.02
N PRO A 650 -80.46 16.03 -18.35
CA PRO A 650 -79.34 15.51 -17.61
C PRO A 650 -78.15 16.48 -17.71
N TRP A 651 -77.82 17.13 -16.60
CA TRP A 651 -76.70 18.07 -16.49
C TRP A 651 -75.63 17.54 -15.55
N GLN A 652 -74.37 17.62 -15.97
CA GLN A 652 -73.21 17.32 -15.15
C GLN A 652 -72.29 18.53 -15.11
N ALA A 653 -71.88 18.92 -13.91
CA ALA A 653 -70.95 20.03 -13.70
C ALA A 653 -69.54 19.71 -14.21
N ALA A 654 -69.21 18.44 -14.41
CA ALA A 654 -67.93 18.02 -14.94
C ALA A 654 -67.96 17.85 -16.46
N VAL A 655 -66.81 18.07 -17.12
CA VAL A 655 -66.67 17.99 -18.58
C VAL A 655 -65.71 16.90 -18.99
N ALA A 656 -66.06 16.13 -20.01
CA ALA A 656 -65.19 15.08 -20.51
C ALA A 656 -63.96 15.68 -21.23
N LEU A 657 -62.75 15.23 -20.87
CA LEU A 657 -61.47 15.73 -21.40
C LEU A 657 -61.33 15.59 -22.91
N ASP A 658 -62.02 14.64 -23.54
CA ASP A 658 -62.05 14.44 -24.99
C ASP A 658 -62.99 15.39 -25.73
N LYS A 659 -63.84 16.11 -24.99
CA LYS A 659 -64.69 17.21 -25.49
C LYS A 659 -64.06 18.59 -25.27
N LEU A 660 -62.88 18.65 -24.68
CA LEU A 660 -62.10 19.86 -24.37
C LEU A 660 -60.97 20.08 -25.36
#